data_AF-A0A8T1VDW6-F1
#
_entry.id   AF-A0A8T1VDW6-F1
#
_cell.length_a   1.000
_cell.length_b   1.000
_cell.length_c   1.000
_cell.angle_alpha   90.00
_cell.angle_beta   90.00
_cell.angle_gamma   90.00
#
_symmetry.space_group_name_H-M   'P 1'
#
loop_
_entity.id
_entity.type
_entity.pdbx_description
1 polymer ?
#
loop_
_entity_poly.entity_id
_entity_poly.type
_entity_poly.pdbx_seq_one_letter_code
_entity_poly.pdbx_strand_id
1 'polypeptide(L)'
;MPRRELRPTRELLALLQRLNDCVGVSARHMYTQQVAASELLQRPQSEIRRQLPELCAFVDALLPANTSPPSSAVRRAFRHADAQWLSRSARESGVSALVCQQLVRLARQHAHGETLSEDSAGHSSAAELTLHVLLDALLSPCAQRLGQAPDACKWRPMQPKPRFHAMTCFPVWSALLPFAALMGLRFPDVFQQVLEEHGQLQQKRHRANCAFAQVTGLWRLVEELHRGDKENQSEVTQLMTGLLKVASDKLLGSFVAAKEDSETGAHLDDQLLEKFFTGLQGFSFSSWRANAVLKPALLGALQDSMTVPAGRATDVVVPQRTVVFSAVGCMFVKDLAADVVAMLLERVHTSEEVREPLLAFLVGFCAHVDLVPLTSVMELLEVLVAAYKAVPQNADDPDANQKQRHELVFFIVYVALHRCQSVDSLRQEVSSEAAGIKEILAQLQMQLCSDIAFEDFYVAAPVHWTAKVWKHWVFLSDEEVQSFVSEAEENDTETEQEFKERVAAWQALEERFAFKPASFSLFTQMKTLLKPHLIAPIPLTELTDEHGLIVQARKRRRTEDVTNNVVDPEQLERSFDVLLLPDVMERVCSFMSAKRLCRMALVCRTFAHISHRASLWRPLYMRVGLPAGKKPNALPPAPVECRHGETYEHNWRQMYLERWQVMRRLRRLQRRALKAGQSNNGQEDDNDAPSSGRASTFLPLICSLCGCDQVLKSASDLDVHVAQHTRFTCAEPSCRASFTGLHKFNAHVRERHASESAAGRLECGVDGCRKSYTSAKRLATHRQKAGHHSRPKPS
;
A
#
# COMPACT_ATOMS: atom_id res chain seq x y z
N MET A 1 -33.22 1.95 20.72
CA MET A 1 -33.42 2.83 21.89
C MET A 1 -32.38 3.94 21.83
N PRO A 2 -32.72 5.18 21.45
CA PRO A 2 -31.81 6.31 21.64
C PRO A 2 -31.50 6.38 23.14
N ARG A 3 -30.22 6.31 23.51
CA ARG A 3 -29.81 6.56 24.90
C ARG A 3 -30.41 7.91 25.26
N ARG A 4 -31.32 7.96 26.24
CA ARG A 4 -31.75 9.22 26.86
C ARG A 4 -30.48 9.87 27.36
N GLU A 5 -29.91 10.78 26.58
CA GLU A 5 -28.79 11.59 27.00
C GLU A 5 -29.29 12.35 28.22
N LEU A 6 -28.78 11.96 29.39
CA LEU A 6 -29.02 12.68 30.63
C LEU A 6 -28.67 14.14 30.35
N ARG A 7 -29.64 15.04 30.56
CA ARG A 7 -29.45 16.48 30.35
C ARG A 7 -28.12 16.88 31.01
N PRO A 8 -27.24 17.64 30.32
CA PRO A 8 -25.98 18.09 30.89
C PRO A 8 -26.22 18.70 32.27
N THR A 9 -25.42 18.30 33.27
CA THR A 9 -25.51 18.92 34.59
C THR A 9 -25.14 20.40 34.47
N ARG A 10 -25.74 21.25 35.31
CA ARG A 10 -25.44 22.70 35.32
C ARG A 10 -23.94 22.98 35.48
N GLU A 11 -23.26 22.16 36.26
CA GLU A 11 -21.80 22.19 36.46
C GLU A 11 -21.01 21.95 35.16
N LEU A 12 -21.42 20.97 34.36
CA LEU A 12 -20.77 20.67 33.08
C LEU A 12 -20.90 21.86 32.12
N LEU A 13 -22.09 22.46 32.04
CA LEU A 13 -22.32 23.64 31.19
C LEU A 13 -21.50 24.85 31.67
N ALA A 14 -21.41 25.07 32.98
CA ALA A 14 -20.58 26.13 33.55
C ALA A 14 -19.07 25.92 33.24
N LEU A 15 -18.58 24.68 33.34
CA LEU A 15 -17.21 24.34 33.03
C LEU A 15 -16.91 24.50 31.53
N LEU A 16 -17.82 24.05 30.67
CA LEU A 16 -17.75 24.22 29.22
C LEU A 16 -17.71 25.69 28.81
N GLN A 17 -18.58 26.52 29.40
CA GLN A 17 -18.60 27.95 29.13
C GLN A 17 -17.27 28.60 29.51
N ARG A 18 -16.75 28.31 30.71
CA ARG A 18 -15.43 28.79 31.16
C ARG A 18 -14.31 28.36 30.22
N LEU A 19 -14.30 27.11 29.78
CA LEU A 19 -13.33 26.60 28.80
C LEU A 19 -13.37 27.42 27.50
N ASN A 20 -14.57 27.62 26.96
CA ASN A 20 -14.78 28.36 25.71
C ASN A 20 -14.38 29.83 25.84
N ASP A 21 -14.72 30.49 26.95
CA ASP A 21 -14.35 31.88 27.20
C ASP A 21 -12.84 32.05 27.29
N CYS A 22 -12.15 31.18 28.05
CA CYS A 22 -10.69 31.23 28.19
C CYS A 22 -9.97 30.98 26.86
N VAL A 23 -10.42 29.98 26.09
CA VAL A 23 -9.89 29.69 24.75
C VAL A 23 -10.14 30.87 23.80
N GLY A 24 -11.34 31.44 23.81
CA GLY A 24 -11.72 32.55 22.95
C GLY A 24 -10.92 33.82 23.22
N VAL A 25 -10.75 34.18 24.50
CA VAL A 25 -9.92 35.32 24.94
C VAL A 25 -8.46 35.11 24.52
N SER A 26 -7.91 33.92 24.82
CA SER A 26 -6.52 33.58 24.47
C SER A 26 -6.28 33.61 22.96
N ALA A 27 -7.23 33.08 22.16
CA ALA A 27 -7.08 33.03 20.71
C ALA A 27 -7.09 34.44 20.09
N ARG A 28 -7.95 35.33 20.60
CA ARG A 28 -7.94 36.74 20.19
C ARG A 28 -6.64 37.43 20.58
N HIS A 29 -6.16 37.21 21.80
CA HIS A 29 -4.90 37.78 22.28
C HIS A 29 -3.72 37.37 21.40
N MET A 30 -3.60 36.07 21.12
CA MET A 30 -2.57 35.51 20.23
C MET A 30 -2.60 36.13 18.84
N TYR A 31 -3.80 36.27 18.27
CA TYR A 31 -3.96 36.85 16.94
C TYR A 31 -3.60 38.35 16.92
N THR A 32 -4.01 39.12 17.93
CA THR A 32 -3.72 40.55 18.03
C THR A 32 -2.23 40.82 18.21
N GLN A 33 -1.52 40.01 19.01
CA GLN A 33 -0.09 40.20 19.23
C GLN A 33 0.80 39.60 18.14
N GLN A 34 0.24 38.84 17.20
CA GLN A 34 0.97 38.14 16.13
C GLN A 34 2.10 37.23 16.63
N VAL A 35 2.02 36.74 17.88
CA VAL A 35 3.05 35.87 18.44
C VAL A 35 2.89 34.48 17.86
N ALA A 36 3.98 33.91 17.34
CA ALA A 36 3.95 32.55 16.85
C ALA A 36 3.78 31.57 18.03
N ALA A 37 2.83 30.63 17.93
CA ALA A 37 2.62 29.66 18.99
C ALA A 37 3.87 28.83 19.32
N SER A 38 4.68 28.51 18.30
CA SER A 38 5.97 27.83 18.49
C SER A 38 6.95 28.62 19.36
N GLU A 39 6.91 29.95 19.29
CA GLU A 39 7.74 30.82 20.12
C GLU A 39 7.25 30.80 21.57
N LEU A 40 5.93 30.90 21.80
CA LEU A 40 5.38 30.82 23.15
C LEU A 40 5.60 29.47 23.83
N LEU A 41 5.49 28.37 23.08
CA LEU A 41 5.73 27.03 23.61
C LEU A 41 7.17 26.86 24.14
N GLN A 42 8.12 27.69 23.68
CA GLN A 42 9.51 27.68 24.13
C GLN A 42 9.79 28.65 25.30
N ARG A 43 8.83 29.52 25.64
CA ARG A 43 9.01 30.51 26.71
C ARG A 43 8.84 29.90 28.10
N PRO A 44 9.48 30.48 29.13
CA PRO A 44 9.30 30.03 30.50
C PRO A 44 7.84 30.20 30.97
N GLN A 45 7.41 29.31 31.87
CA GLN A 45 6.03 29.27 32.37
C GLN A 45 5.56 30.60 32.99
N SER A 46 6.45 31.35 33.63
CA SER A 46 6.15 32.66 34.19
C SER A 46 5.73 33.68 33.13
N GLU A 47 6.35 33.62 31.95
CA GLU A 47 6.02 34.50 30.83
C GLU A 47 4.71 34.08 30.17
N ILE A 48 4.47 32.78 29.99
CA ILE A 48 3.18 32.27 29.50
C ILE A 48 2.05 32.70 30.44
N ARG A 49 2.23 32.58 31.77
CA ARG A 49 1.27 33.06 32.77
C ARG A 49 1.02 34.57 32.70
N ARG A 50 2.06 35.37 32.43
CA ARG A 50 1.92 36.82 32.27
C ARG A 50 1.14 37.18 31.01
N GLN A 51 1.33 36.44 29.92
CA GLN A 51 0.68 36.72 28.63
C GLN A 51 -0.72 36.14 28.53
N LEU A 52 -0.96 34.98 29.14
CA LEU A 52 -2.24 34.26 29.08
C LEU A 52 -2.69 33.83 30.49
N PRO A 53 -2.95 34.79 31.40
CA PRO A 53 -3.26 34.50 32.79
C PRO A 53 -4.57 33.72 32.94
N GLU A 54 -5.60 34.02 32.15
CA GLU A 54 -6.91 33.36 32.23
C GLU A 54 -6.81 31.89 31.83
N LEU A 55 -6.03 31.58 30.80
CA LEU A 55 -5.81 30.21 30.35
C LEU A 55 -5.07 29.40 31.42
N CYS A 56 -3.99 29.95 31.98
CA CYS A 56 -3.21 29.27 33.00
C CYS A 56 -4.05 29.06 34.27
N ALA A 57 -4.79 30.08 34.72
CA ALA A 57 -5.67 29.98 35.88
C ALA A 57 -6.80 28.97 35.68
N PHE A 58 -7.37 28.90 34.47
CA PHE A 58 -8.36 27.88 34.13
C PHE A 58 -7.79 26.47 34.22
N VAL A 59 -6.63 26.21 33.60
CA VAL A 59 -6.00 24.89 33.60
C VAL A 59 -5.54 24.48 35.01
N ASP A 60 -4.96 25.41 35.77
CA ASP A 60 -4.56 25.18 37.17
C ASP A 60 -5.78 24.81 38.04
N ALA A 61 -6.98 25.32 37.73
CA ALA A 61 -8.21 25.01 38.45
C ALA A 61 -8.85 23.64 38.09
N LEU A 62 -8.29 22.89 37.13
CA LEU A 62 -8.79 21.57 36.73
C LEU A 62 -8.28 20.43 37.62
N LEU A 63 -7.24 20.66 38.41
CA LEU A 63 -6.64 19.64 39.28
C LEU A 63 -7.33 19.53 40.63
N PRO A 64 -7.24 18.36 41.30
CA PRO A 64 -7.78 18.11 42.63
C PRO A 64 -7.16 19.01 43.70
N ALA A 65 -7.76 20.18 43.88
CA ALA A 65 -7.86 20.86 45.17
C ALA A 65 -9.26 20.56 45.75
N ASN A 66 -9.49 20.82 47.04
CA ASN A 66 -10.77 20.54 47.72
C ASN A 66 -12.04 21.09 47.01
N THR A 67 -11.89 21.97 46.01
CA THR A 67 -12.97 22.59 45.22
C THR A 67 -12.92 22.27 43.72
N SER A 68 -12.13 21.29 43.29
CA SER A 68 -11.97 20.99 41.86
C SER A 68 -13.16 20.26 41.26
N PRO A 69 -13.49 20.48 39.97
CA PRO A 69 -14.46 19.64 39.28
C PRO A 69 -13.96 18.19 39.19
N PRO A 70 -14.84 17.18 39.28
CA PRO A 70 -14.43 15.79 39.13
C PRO A 70 -13.84 15.55 37.73
N SER A 71 -12.80 14.71 37.62
CA SER A 71 -12.11 14.40 36.36
C SER A 71 -13.06 13.96 35.24
N SER A 72 -14.15 13.26 35.58
CA SER A 72 -15.20 12.86 34.63
C SER A 72 -16.01 14.05 34.07
N ALA A 73 -16.20 15.13 34.85
CA ALA A 73 -16.81 16.37 34.36
C ALA A 73 -15.85 17.13 33.45
N VAL A 74 -14.56 17.21 33.81
CA VAL A 74 -13.52 17.84 32.97
C VAL A 74 -13.41 17.12 31.63
N ARG A 75 -13.24 15.79 31.63
CA ARG A 75 -13.21 14.97 30.40
C ARG A 75 -14.46 15.20 29.53
N ARG A 76 -15.66 15.23 30.14
CA ARG A 76 -16.92 15.52 29.42
C ARG A 76 -16.95 16.93 28.83
N ALA A 77 -16.44 17.94 29.52
CA ALA A 77 -16.39 19.32 29.02
C ALA A 77 -15.49 19.43 27.78
N PHE A 78 -14.30 18.82 27.81
CA PHE A 78 -13.38 18.81 26.67
C PHE A 78 -13.90 17.99 25.48
N ARG A 79 -14.72 16.96 25.72
CA ARG A 79 -15.34 16.11 24.70
C ARG A 79 -16.64 16.70 24.12
N HIS A 80 -17.21 17.72 24.76
CA HIS A 80 -18.50 18.28 24.37
C HIS A 80 -18.47 18.84 22.94
N ALA A 81 -19.58 18.69 22.19
CA ALA A 81 -19.68 19.13 20.80
C ALA A 81 -19.41 20.63 20.62
N ASP A 82 -19.85 21.44 21.59
CA ASP A 82 -19.67 22.90 21.60
C ASP A 82 -18.32 23.36 22.16
N ALA A 83 -17.41 22.45 22.51
CA ALA A 83 -16.11 22.81 23.06
C ALA A 83 -15.22 23.43 21.96
N GLN A 84 -14.82 24.69 22.15
CA GLN A 84 -14.11 25.48 21.14
C GLN A 84 -12.58 25.35 21.19
N TRP A 85 -12.04 24.59 22.14
CA TRP A 85 -10.59 24.39 22.30
C TRP A 85 -9.93 23.69 21.11
N LEU A 86 -10.69 22.98 20.28
CA LEU A 86 -10.26 22.40 18.99
C LEU A 86 -10.92 23.07 17.78
N SER A 87 -11.50 24.26 17.95
CA SER A 87 -11.97 25.05 16.81
C SER A 87 -10.83 25.37 15.85
N ARG A 88 -11.17 25.72 14.61
CA ARG A 88 -10.16 26.13 13.62
C ARG A 88 -9.31 27.30 14.16
N SER A 89 -9.96 28.31 14.75
CA SER A 89 -9.30 29.47 15.32
C SER A 89 -8.37 29.11 16.49
N ALA A 90 -8.79 28.22 17.39
CA ALA A 90 -7.94 27.78 18.51
C ALA A 90 -6.68 27.02 18.03
N ARG A 91 -6.81 26.20 16.97
CA ARG A 91 -5.67 25.48 16.39
C ARG A 91 -4.72 26.40 15.61
N GLU A 92 -5.27 27.27 14.77
CA GLU A 92 -4.47 28.18 13.93
C GLU A 92 -3.76 29.27 14.75
N SER A 93 -4.36 29.72 15.86
CA SER A 93 -3.70 30.60 16.84
C SER A 93 -2.71 29.86 17.76
N GLY A 94 -2.75 28.52 17.78
CA GLY A 94 -1.94 27.66 18.64
C GLY A 94 -2.37 27.60 20.10
N VAL A 95 -3.51 28.19 20.47
CA VAL A 95 -4.09 28.07 21.82
C VAL A 95 -4.38 26.61 22.18
N SER A 96 -4.81 25.77 21.23
CA SER A 96 -4.98 24.33 21.50
C SER A 96 -3.67 23.69 21.99
N ALA A 97 -2.54 24.06 21.38
CA ALA A 97 -1.23 23.54 21.77
C ALA A 97 -0.81 24.05 23.15
N LEU A 98 -1.10 25.33 23.47
CA LEU A 98 -0.83 25.91 24.79
C LEU A 98 -1.68 25.25 25.88
N VAL A 99 -2.96 24.99 25.64
CA VAL A 99 -3.83 24.22 26.56
C VAL A 99 -3.19 22.87 26.87
N CYS A 100 -2.77 22.13 25.83
CA CYS A 100 -2.13 20.83 26.01
C CYS A 100 -0.79 20.93 26.75
N GLN A 101 0.04 21.93 26.44
CA GLN A 101 1.28 22.16 27.17
C GLN A 101 1.02 22.38 28.67
N GLN A 102 0.00 23.17 29.02
CA GLN A 102 -0.36 23.42 30.41
C GLN A 102 -0.86 22.14 31.10
N LEU A 103 -1.68 21.33 30.43
CA LEU A 103 -2.11 20.02 30.96
C LEU A 103 -0.93 19.08 31.19
N VAL A 104 -0.01 18.97 30.22
CA VAL A 104 1.21 18.15 30.35
C VAL A 104 2.11 18.66 31.49
N ARG A 105 2.22 19.97 31.67
CA ARG A 105 2.96 20.56 32.81
C ARG A 105 2.34 20.13 34.13
N LEU A 106 1.02 20.18 34.24
CA LEU A 106 0.30 19.78 35.45
C LEU A 106 0.48 18.30 35.76
N ALA A 107 0.41 17.43 34.76
CA ALA A 107 0.73 16.01 34.90
C ALA A 107 2.14 15.79 35.47
N ARG A 108 3.13 16.53 34.99
CA ARG A 108 4.52 16.46 35.48
C ARG A 108 4.69 16.96 36.91
N GLN A 109 3.98 18.01 37.30
CA GLN A 109 4.10 18.57 38.65
C GLN A 109 3.53 17.61 39.70
N HIS A 110 2.41 16.94 39.39
CA HIS A 110 1.80 15.97 40.30
C HIS A 110 2.70 14.75 40.53
N ALA A 111 3.36 14.26 39.47
CA ALA A 111 4.24 13.09 39.54
C ALA A 111 5.46 13.27 40.48
N HIS A 112 5.88 14.51 40.76
CA HIS A 112 7.00 14.79 41.67
C HIS A 112 6.58 15.03 43.12
N GLY A 113 5.29 15.27 43.39
CA GLY A 113 4.80 15.72 44.70
C GLY A 113 4.28 14.62 45.62
N GLU A 114 3.91 13.47 45.09
CA GLU A 114 3.27 12.40 45.87
C GLU A 114 4.27 11.37 46.37
N THR A 115 4.64 11.47 47.64
CA THR A 115 5.01 10.30 48.43
C THR A 115 3.71 9.56 48.71
N LEU A 116 3.43 8.52 47.90
CA LEU A 116 2.17 7.76 47.85
C LEU A 116 1.67 7.36 49.25
N SER A 117 0.55 7.95 49.66
CA SER A 117 -0.31 7.38 50.71
C SER A 117 -1.29 6.45 50.01
N GLU A 118 -1.24 5.14 50.31
CA GLU A 118 -1.97 4.08 49.59
C GLU A 118 -3.52 4.21 49.61
N ASP A 119 -4.09 5.06 50.45
CA ASP A 119 -5.53 5.14 50.71
C ASP A 119 -6.37 5.95 49.67
N SER A 120 -5.80 6.48 48.59
CA SER A 120 -6.50 7.38 47.65
C SER A 120 -7.07 6.72 46.39
N ALA A 121 -7.63 5.49 46.49
CA ALA A 121 -8.10 4.65 45.38
C ALA A 121 -9.22 5.22 44.45
N GLY A 122 -9.59 6.50 44.55
CA GLY A 122 -10.69 7.12 43.78
C GLY A 122 -10.32 8.33 42.91
N HIS A 123 -9.08 8.83 42.96
CA HIS A 123 -8.70 10.06 42.23
C HIS A 123 -7.89 9.73 40.98
N SER A 124 -8.48 9.95 39.80
CA SER A 124 -7.79 9.88 38.51
C SER A 124 -6.61 10.86 38.50
N SER A 125 -5.41 10.37 38.18
CA SER A 125 -4.20 11.19 38.24
C SER A 125 -4.25 12.32 37.20
N ALA A 126 -3.49 13.39 37.44
CA ALA A 126 -3.34 14.50 36.48
C ALA A 126 -2.88 14.02 35.09
N ALA A 127 -2.03 12.99 35.06
CA ALA A 127 -1.53 12.37 33.83
C ALA A 127 -2.65 11.61 33.09
N GLU A 128 -3.44 10.83 33.81
CA GLU A 128 -4.56 10.05 33.29
C GLU A 128 -5.66 10.96 32.70
N LEU A 129 -6.06 12.01 33.43
CA LEU A 129 -7.01 13.01 32.92
C LEU A 129 -6.49 13.68 31.64
N THR A 130 -5.21 14.08 31.62
CA THR A 130 -4.59 14.69 30.44
C THR A 130 -4.61 13.75 29.25
N LEU A 131 -4.28 12.47 29.46
CA LEU A 131 -4.31 11.43 28.44
C LEU A 131 -5.71 11.18 27.91
N HIS A 132 -6.72 11.12 28.77
CA HIS A 132 -8.12 11.03 28.34
C HIS A 132 -8.53 12.21 27.46
N VAL A 133 -8.18 13.44 27.84
CA VAL A 133 -8.50 14.63 27.03
C VAL A 133 -7.83 14.56 25.65
N LEU A 134 -6.56 14.16 25.58
CA LEU A 134 -5.82 14.01 24.33
C LEU A 134 -6.38 12.87 23.47
N LEU A 135 -6.59 11.68 24.04
CA LEU A 135 -7.04 10.50 23.30
C LEU A 135 -8.53 10.58 22.91
N ASP A 136 -9.40 11.18 23.72
CA ASP A 136 -10.76 11.51 23.31
C ASP A 136 -10.74 12.43 22.07
N ALA A 137 -9.85 13.43 22.03
CA ALA A 137 -9.73 14.32 20.90
C ALA A 137 -9.17 13.65 19.63
N LEU A 138 -8.17 12.78 19.77
CA LEU A 138 -7.45 12.14 18.68
C LEU A 138 -8.21 10.92 18.11
N LEU A 139 -8.74 10.07 18.98
CA LEU A 139 -9.31 8.77 18.63
C LEU A 139 -10.83 8.80 18.46
N SER A 140 -11.56 9.79 19.00
CA SER A 140 -13.01 9.86 18.77
C SER A 140 -13.31 10.29 17.32
N PRO A 141 -14.29 9.65 16.64
CA PRO A 141 -14.77 10.11 15.34
C PRO A 141 -15.28 11.55 15.41
N CYS A 142 -15.13 12.33 14.34
CA CYS A 142 -15.62 13.71 14.29
C CYS A 142 -17.13 13.82 14.56
N ALA A 143 -17.92 12.80 14.19
CA ALA A 143 -19.35 12.75 14.50
C ALA A 143 -19.63 12.84 16.00
N GLN A 144 -18.85 12.08 16.78
CA GLN A 144 -18.97 12.05 18.23
C GLN A 144 -18.43 13.34 18.87
N ARG A 145 -17.31 13.85 18.35
CA ARG A 145 -16.66 15.04 18.91
C ARG A 145 -17.38 16.35 18.59
N LEU A 146 -18.04 16.46 17.44
CA LEU A 146 -18.67 17.69 16.96
C LEU A 146 -20.20 17.62 16.97
N GLY A 147 -20.79 16.54 17.50
CA GLY A 147 -22.22 16.23 17.41
C GLY A 147 -22.68 15.82 16.00
N GLN A 148 -22.06 16.35 14.96
CA GLN A 148 -22.28 16.00 13.56
C GLN A 148 -20.94 15.85 12.81
N ALA A 149 -20.80 14.79 12.02
CA ALA A 149 -19.61 14.64 11.18
C ALA A 149 -19.55 15.76 10.13
N PRO A 150 -18.42 16.46 9.98
CA PRO A 150 -18.19 17.31 8.82
C PRO A 150 -18.32 16.50 7.53
N ASP A 151 -18.77 17.11 6.44
CA ASP A 151 -19.02 16.38 5.20
C ASP A 151 -17.79 15.67 4.64
N ALA A 152 -16.59 16.22 4.85
CA ALA A 152 -15.34 15.57 4.46
C ALA A 152 -15.02 14.32 5.30
N CYS A 153 -15.55 14.24 6.52
CA CYS A 153 -15.36 13.12 7.45
C CYS A 153 -16.45 12.04 7.30
N LYS A 154 -17.58 12.34 6.66
CA LYS A 154 -18.62 11.36 6.31
C LYS A 154 -18.11 10.46 5.19
N TRP A 155 -18.25 9.14 5.37
CA TRP A 155 -18.02 8.20 4.28
C TRP A 155 -19.09 8.38 3.20
N ARG A 156 -18.69 8.38 1.93
CA ARG A 156 -19.59 8.40 0.78
C ARG A 156 -19.19 7.26 -0.15
N PRO A 157 -20.02 6.22 -0.31
CA PRO A 157 -19.75 5.04 -1.15
C PRO A 157 -19.21 5.35 -2.55
N MET A 158 -19.76 6.39 -3.20
CA MET A 158 -19.42 6.78 -4.58
C MET A 158 -18.17 7.66 -4.69
N GLN A 159 -17.48 7.95 -3.57
CA GLN A 159 -16.34 8.84 -3.58
C GLN A 159 -15.03 8.03 -3.75
N PRO A 160 -14.35 8.12 -4.91
CA PRO A 160 -13.19 7.27 -5.20
C PRO A 160 -11.98 7.56 -4.31
N LYS A 161 -11.88 8.78 -3.74
CA LYS A 161 -10.81 9.16 -2.81
C LYS A 161 -11.35 10.06 -1.71
N PRO A 162 -11.08 9.77 -0.42
CA PRO A 162 -11.42 10.68 0.66
C PRO A 162 -10.73 12.04 0.46
N ARG A 163 -11.44 13.13 0.77
CA ARG A 163 -10.88 14.50 0.68
C ARG A 163 -10.04 14.78 1.92
N PHE A 164 -8.89 14.12 2.03
CA PHE A 164 -8.02 14.18 3.23
C PHE A 164 -7.70 15.61 3.66
N HIS A 165 -7.45 16.52 2.72
CA HIS A 165 -7.15 17.93 2.99
C HIS A 165 -8.32 18.72 3.59
N ALA A 166 -9.57 18.25 3.42
CA ALA A 166 -10.76 18.90 3.96
C ALA A 166 -11.21 18.28 5.29
N MET A 167 -10.58 17.19 5.74
CA MET A 167 -10.95 16.51 6.98
C MET A 167 -10.38 17.26 8.19
N THR A 168 -11.28 17.65 9.10
CA THR A 168 -10.92 18.43 10.29
C THR A 168 -10.08 17.65 11.31
N CYS A 169 -10.09 16.32 11.26
CA CYS A 169 -9.30 15.47 12.16
C CYS A 169 -7.79 15.53 11.88
N PHE A 170 -7.32 15.75 10.64
CA PHE A 170 -5.88 15.85 10.37
C PHE A 170 -5.22 17.06 11.06
N PRO A 171 -5.79 18.28 10.98
CA PRO A 171 -5.29 19.40 11.76
C PRO A 171 -5.32 19.17 13.28
N VAL A 172 -6.31 18.44 13.81
CA VAL A 172 -6.35 18.06 15.24
C VAL A 172 -5.17 17.17 15.57
N TRP A 173 -4.94 16.11 14.79
CA TRP A 173 -3.76 15.26 14.96
C TRP A 173 -2.46 16.06 14.93
N SER A 174 -2.25 16.91 13.92
CA SER A 174 -1.03 17.72 13.84
C SER A 174 -0.84 18.67 15.02
N ALA A 175 -1.92 19.21 15.59
CA ALA A 175 -1.83 20.11 16.74
C ALA A 175 -1.54 19.38 18.07
N LEU A 176 -2.09 18.16 18.24
CA LEU A 176 -2.01 17.44 19.51
C LEU A 176 -0.90 16.38 19.57
N LEU A 177 -0.41 15.92 18.42
CA LEU A 177 0.57 14.83 18.30
C LEU A 177 1.82 15.04 19.17
N PRO A 178 2.48 16.22 19.20
CA PRO A 178 3.69 16.40 20.00
C PRO A 178 3.45 16.21 21.50
N PHE A 179 2.27 16.58 22.00
CA PHE A 179 1.90 16.45 23.40
C PHE A 179 1.54 15.01 23.76
N ALA A 180 0.85 14.30 22.86
CA ALA A 180 0.61 12.86 23.02
C ALA A 180 1.93 12.09 23.04
N ALA A 181 2.86 12.38 22.13
CA ALA A 181 4.19 11.75 22.12
C ALA A 181 4.94 12.04 23.43
N LEU A 182 4.94 13.29 23.89
CA LEU A 182 5.57 13.66 25.16
C LEU A 182 4.96 12.94 26.36
N MET A 183 3.63 12.77 26.39
CA MET A 183 2.97 11.98 27.43
C MET A 183 3.34 10.50 27.36
N GLY A 184 3.42 9.91 26.17
CA GLY A 184 3.80 8.50 26.01
C GLY A 184 5.26 8.21 26.39
N LEU A 185 6.16 9.17 26.18
CA LEU A 185 7.56 9.07 26.62
C LEU A 185 7.72 9.19 28.13
N ARG A 186 6.84 9.96 28.80
CA ARG A 186 6.97 10.28 30.23
C ARG A 186 6.12 9.39 31.14
N PHE A 187 4.98 8.94 30.65
CA PHE A 187 3.99 8.16 31.39
C PHE A 187 3.49 6.98 30.54
N PRO A 188 4.37 6.09 30.05
CA PRO A 188 4.00 5.02 29.13
C PRO A 188 2.92 4.09 29.69
N ASP A 189 3.00 3.72 30.98
CA ASP A 189 2.05 2.80 31.61
C ASP A 189 0.65 3.41 31.74
N VAL A 190 0.57 4.65 32.22
CA VAL A 190 -0.70 5.39 32.31
C VAL A 190 -1.29 5.61 30.91
N PHE A 191 -0.45 5.86 29.90
CA PHE A 191 -0.89 5.96 28.51
C PHE A 191 -1.50 4.64 28.06
N GLN A 192 -0.80 3.53 28.26
CA GLN A 192 -1.25 2.20 27.86
C GLN A 192 -2.58 1.84 28.52
N GLN A 193 -2.73 2.05 29.82
CA GLN A 193 -3.99 1.84 30.55
C GLN A 193 -5.15 2.65 29.94
N VAL A 194 -4.96 3.96 29.76
CA VAL A 194 -5.98 4.83 29.18
C VAL A 194 -6.32 4.42 27.74
N LEU A 195 -5.32 3.98 26.97
CA LEU A 195 -5.49 3.51 25.60
C LEU A 195 -6.37 2.24 25.53
N GLU A 196 -6.19 1.30 26.46
CA GLU A 196 -6.99 0.08 26.56
C GLU A 196 -8.46 0.39 26.88
N GLU A 197 -8.71 1.27 27.84
CA GLU A 197 -10.06 1.76 28.15
C GLU A 197 -10.73 2.39 26.92
N HIS A 198 -9.95 3.14 26.14
CA HIS A 198 -10.41 3.73 24.88
C HIS A 198 -10.75 2.68 23.83
N GLY A 199 -9.97 1.59 23.73
CA GLY A 199 -10.23 0.46 22.85
C GLY A 199 -11.60 -0.17 23.13
N GLN A 200 -11.89 -0.43 24.41
CA GLN A 200 -13.15 -1.02 24.87
C GLN A 200 -14.37 -0.13 24.55
N LEU A 201 -14.26 1.18 24.77
CA LEU A 201 -15.36 2.14 24.52
C LEU A 201 -15.72 2.27 23.03
N GLN A 202 -14.77 1.99 22.12
CA GLN A 202 -14.94 2.21 20.68
C GLN A 202 -15.49 1.02 19.90
N GLN A 203 -15.95 -0.04 20.56
CA GLN A 203 -16.49 -1.22 19.88
C GLN A 203 -17.81 -0.94 19.12
N LYS A 204 -18.56 0.13 19.44
CA LYS A 204 -19.77 0.52 18.69
C LYS A 204 -19.43 1.44 17.52
N ARG A 205 -19.22 0.88 16.33
CA ARG A 205 -18.60 1.62 15.21
C ARG A 205 -19.55 1.97 14.06
N HIS A 206 -19.41 3.20 13.58
CA HIS A 206 -19.91 3.65 12.28
C HIS A 206 -18.73 3.84 11.31
N ARG A 207 -18.89 3.41 10.06
CA ARG A 207 -17.91 3.66 8.99
C ARG A 207 -17.75 5.18 8.77
N ALA A 208 -16.55 5.70 8.99
CA ALA A 208 -16.25 7.11 8.81
C ALA A 208 -14.83 7.29 8.26
N ASN A 209 -14.62 8.31 7.43
CA ASN A 209 -13.29 8.67 6.93
C ASN A 209 -12.30 9.00 8.06
N CYS A 210 -12.81 9.31 9.25
CA CYS A 210 -12.01 9.58 10.43
C CYS A 210 -11.04 8.42 10.75
N ALA A 211 -11.41 7.17 10.45
CA ALA A 211 -10.54 6.01 10.64
C ALA A 211 -9.19 6.17 9.91
N PHE A 212 -9.20 6.74 8.71
CA PHE A 212 -7.98 6.98 7.94
C PHE A 212 -7.04 7.96 8.64
N ALA A 213 -7.58 9.06 9.18
CA ALA A 213 -6.80 10.03 9.93
C ALA A 213 -6.30 9.46 11.26
N GLN A 214 -7.09 8.60 11.91
CA GLN A 214 -6.70 7.91 13.14
C GLN A 214 -5.56 6.92 12.90
N VAL A 215 -5.67 6.04 11.90
CA VAL A 215 -4.60 5.10 11.53
C VAL A 215 -3.33 5.86 11.15
N THR A 216 -3.45 6.90 10.32
CA THR A 216 -2.30 7.74 9.95
C THR A 216 -1.69 8.46 11.15
N GLY A 217 -2.52 8.96 12.06
CA GLY A 217 -2.11 9.65 13.27
C GLY A 217 -1.41 8.73 14.27
N LEU A 218 -1.92 7.50 14.45
CA LEU A 218 -1.32 6.47 15.30
C LEU A 218 0.07 6.08 14.78
N TRP A 219 0.25 5.86 13.47
CA TRP A 219 1.58 5.62 12.89
C TRP A 219 2.55 6.77 13.17
N ARG A 220 2.10 8.02 12.98
CA ARG A 220 2.94 9.19 13.31
C ARG A 220 3.29 9.26 14.79
N LEU A 221 2.37 8.86 15.68
CA LEU A 221 2.65 8.81 17.11
C LEU A 221 3.71 7.76 17.44
N VAL A 222 3.58 6.55 16.86
CA VAL A 222 4.58 5.49 16.98
C VAL A 222 5.95 5.95 16.46
N GLU A 223 6.01 6.67 15.34
CA GLU A 223 7.25 7.27 14.82
C GLU A 223 7.86 8.31 15.78
N GLU A 224 7.06 9.19 16.38
CA GLU A 224 7.56 10.18 17.35
C GLU A 224 8.03 9.52 18.66
N LEU A 225 7.32 8.49 19.15
CA LEU A 225 7.75 7.71 20.31
C LEU A 225 9.08 7.00 20.05
N HIS A 226 9.23 6.41 18.85
CA HIS A 226 10.48 5.76 18.45
C HIS A 226 11.67 6.73 18.42
N ARG A 227 11.48 7.99 18.01
CA ARG A 227 12.54 9.00 18.00
C ARG A 227 12.92 9.50 19.39
N GLY A 228 12.00 9.44 20.34
CA GLY A 228 12.11 10.16 21.61
C GLY A 228 12.84 9.44 22.74
N ASP A 229 12.96 8.12 22.71
CA ASP A 229 13.35 7.35 23.90
C ASP A 229 14.64 6.52 23.77
N LYS A 230 15.55 6.74 24.74
CA LYS A 230 16.74 5.91 24.96
C LYS A 230 16.71 5.16 26.30
N GLU A 231 15.89 5.57 27.26
CA GLU A 231 15.96 5.14 28.66
C GLU A 231 14.84 4.14 29.02
N ASN A 232 13.59 4.38 28.63
CA ASN A 232 12.40 3.58 29.00
C ASN A 232 11.98 2.62 27.89
N GLN A 233 12.97 1.91 27.34
CA GLN A 233 12.83 1.25 26.05
C GLN A 233 11.73 0.18 26.05
N SER A 234 11.52 -0.50 27.17
CA SER A 234 10.57 -1.60 27.28
C SER A 234 9.13 -1.11 27.35
N GLU A 235 8.86 -0.16 28.26
CA GLU A 235 7.55 0.42 28.51
C GLU A 235 7.05 1.18 27.28
N VAL A 236 7.94 1.95 26.62
CA VAL A 236 7.61 2.63 25.36
C VAL A 236 7.34 1.62 24.24
N THR A 237 8.04 0.49 24.21
CA THR A 237 7.80 -0.59 23.23
C THR A 237 6.42 -1.24 23.46
N GLN A 238 6.03 -1.47 24.71
CA GLN A 238 4.69 -1.96 25.06
C GLN A 238 3.60 -0.95 24.65
N LEU A 239 3.81 0.35 24.93
CA LEU A 239 2.90 1.40 24.48
C LEU A 239 2.76 1.44 22.95
N MET A 240 3.87 1.37 22.22
CA MET A 240 3.85 1.32 20.75
C MET A 240 3.08 0.10 20.25
N THR A 241 3.25 -1.05 20.93
CA THR A 241 2.50 -2.28 20.65
C THR A 241 1.00 -2.06 20.85
N GLY A 242 0.59 -1.45 21.97
CA GLY A 242 -0.81 -1.11 22.25
C GLY A 242 -1.40 -0.13 21.22
N LEU A 243 -0.64 0.89 20.80
CA LEU A 243 -1.07 1.85 19.78
C LEU A 243 -1.33 1.19 18.42
N LEU A 244 -0.44 0.27 18.02
CA LEU A 244 -0.61 -0.47 16.78
C LEU A 244 -1.72 -1.51 16.90
N LYS A 245 -1.89 -2.16 18.05
CA LYS A 245 -3.03 -3.04 18.32
C LYS A 245 -4.34 -2.26 18.14
N VAL A 246 -4.47 -1.07 18.72
CA VAL A 246 -5.66 -0.21 18.52
C VAL A 246 -5.85 0.18 17.05
N ALA A 247 -4.77 0.42 16.29
CA ALA A 247 -4.85 0.68 14.86
C ALA A 247 -5.32 -0.55 14.08
N SER A 248 -4.81 -1.74 14.40
CA SER A 248 -5.20 -3.02 13.82
C SER A 248 -6.65 -3.37 14.16
N ASP A 249 -7.05 -3.22 15.42
CA ASP A 249 -8.43 -3.39 15.87
C ASP A 249 -9.38 -2.48 15.11
N LYS A 250 -8.95 -1.25 14.76
CA LYS A 250 -9.75 -0.33 13.93
C LYS A 250 -10.02 -0.87 12.53
N LEU A 251 -9.07 -1.62 11.96
CA LEU A 251 -9.22 -2.29 10.67
C LEU A 251 -10.08 -3.56 10.79
N LEU A 252 -9.79 -4.37 11.81
CA LEU A 252 -10.36 -5.70 12.01
C LEU A 252 -11.71 -5.75 12.74
N GLY A 253 -12.07 -4.71 13.51
CA GLY A 253 -13.24 -4.75 14.39
C GLY A 253 -14.57 -4.83 13.64
N SER A 254 -15.44 -5.78 14.00
CA SER A 254 -16.71 -6.13 13.32
C SER A 254 -17.64 -4.93 13.13
N PHE A 255 -17.94 -4.61 11.86
CA PHE A 255 -19.09 -3.76 11.53
C PHE A 255 -20.35 -4.61 11.69
N VAL A 256 -20.71 -4.93 12.94
CA VAL A 256 -21.71 -5.93 13.34
C VAL A 256 -23.12 -5.80 12.73
N ALA A 257 -23.46 -4.77 11.96
CA ALA A 257 -24.88 -4.55 11.64
C ALA A 257 -25.22 -3.84 10.31
N ALA A 258 -24.26 -3.57 9.43
CA ALA A 258 -24.61 -3.06 8.11
C ALA A 258 -24.59 -4.26 7.16
N LYS A 259 -25.79 -4.80 6.83
CA LYS A 259 -25.99 -5.81 5.77
C LYS A 259 -24.94 -5.61 4.67
N GLU A 260 -24.14 -6.66 4.44
CA GLU A 260 -22.83 -6.64 3.77
C GLU A 260 -22.85 -6.28 2.28
N ASP A 261 -23.99 -5.96 1.70
CA ASP A 261 -24.15 -5.91 0.24
C ASP A 261 -23.71 -4.59 -0.42
N SER A 262 -22.58 -4.01 -0.04
CA SER A 262 -22.00 -2.99 -0.91
C SER A 262 -20.50 -3.16 -1.10
N GLU A 263 -20.13 -3.50 -2.34
CA GLU A 263 -18.77 -3.44 -2.91
C GLU A 263 -18.02 -2.16 -2.49
N THR A 264 -18.77 -1.08 -2.26
CA THR A 264 -18.24 0.22 -1.84
C THR A 264 -17.54 0.18 -0.48
N GLY A 265 -17.97 -0.69 0.45
CA GLY A 265 -17.33 -0.85 1.75
C GLY A 265 -15.93 -1.42 1.64
N ALA A 266 -15.76 -2.45 0.81
CA ALA A 266 -14.49 -3.13 0.64
C ALA A 266 -13.41 -2.22 0.06
N HIS A 267 -13.77 -1.30 -0.85
CA HIS A 267 -12.82 -0.32 -1.38
C HIS A 267 -12.27 0.64 -0.31
N LEU A 268 -13.07 1.05 0.69
CA LEU A 268 -12.54 1.82 1.82
C LEU A 268 -11.60 0.97 2.67
N ASP A 269 -12.00 -0.27 2.94
CA ASP A 269 -11.21 -1.19 3.76
C ASP A 269 -9.87 -1.50 3.06
N ASP A 270 -9.83 -1.69 1.74
CA ASP A 270 -8.60 -1.82 0.93
C ASP A 270 -7.68 -0.59 1.06
N GLN A 271 -8.23 0.63 0.97
CA GLN A 271 -7.44 1.87 1.16
C GLN A 271 -6.92 2.03 2.60
N LEU A 272 -7.68 1.60 3.60
CA LEU A 272 -7.25 1.64 5.00
C LEU A 272 -6.15 0.61 5.26
N LEU A 273 -6.27 -0.60 4.71
CA LEU A 273 -5.24 -1.64 4.76
C LEU A 273 -3.97 -1.17 4.04
N GLU A 274 -4.07 -0.63 2.81
CA GLU A 274 -2.94 -0.03 2.08
C GLU A 274 -2.24 1.01 2.94
N LYS A 275 -3.00 1.92 3.56
CA LYS A 275 -2.42 2.98 4.38
C LYS A 275 -1.73 2.43 5.62
N PHE A 276 -2.31 1.42 6.27
CA PHE A 276 -1.73 0.77 7.44
C PHE A 276 -0.45 0.02 7.08
N PHE A 277 -0.47 -0.82 6.05
CA PHE A 277 0.70 -1.60 5.64
C PHE A 277 1.82 -0.74 5.04
N THR A 278 1.50 0.40 4.43
CA THR A 278 2.52 1.40 4.05
C THR A 278 3.24 1.96 5.29
N GLY A 279 2.49 2.23 6.37
CA GLY A 279 3.08 2.68 7.65
C GLY A 279 3.93 1.59 8.28
N LEU A 280 3.43 0.36 8.28
CA LEU A 280 4.12 -0.82 8.78
C LEU A 280 5.44 -1.06 8.05
N GLN A 281 5.42 -1.04 6.72
CA GLN A 281 6.61 -1.16 5.89
C GLN A 281 7.63 -0.04 6.19
N GLY A 282 7.18 1.21 6.31
CA GLY A 282 8.06 2.33 6.68
C GLY A 282 8.69 2.14 8.05
N PHE A 283 7.93 1.64 9.02
CA PHE A 283 8.42 1.37 10.37
C PHE A 283 9.36 0.18 10.43
N SER A 284 9.08 -0.91 9.71
CA SER A 284 9.94 -2.11 9.67
C SER A 284 11.33 -1.83 9.14
N PHE A 285 11.45 -0.91 8.17
CA PHE A 285 12.75 -0.49 7.64
C PHE A 285 13.47 0.57 8.49
N SER A 286 12.75 1.31 9.34
CA SER A 286 13.34 2.43 10.10
C SER A 286 13.65 2.11 11.55
N SER A 287 12.97 1.11 12.14
CA SER A 287 13.08 0.79 13.55
C SER A 287 13.73 -0.57 13.77
N TRP A 288 14.80 -0.60 14.57
CA TRP A 288 15.42 -1.84 15.04
C TRP A 288 14.51 -2.64 15.99
N ARG A 289 13.51 -1.99 16.61
CA ARG A 289 12.50 -2.65 17.45
C ARG A 289 11.28 -3.11 16.66
N ALA A 290 11.32 -3.05 15.33
CA ALA A 290 10.16 -3.34 14.50
C ALA A 290 9.50 -4.68 14.86
N ASN A 291 10.28 -5.76 14.97
CA ASN A 291 9.71 -7.07 15.28
C ASN A 291 9.06 -7.12 16.68
N ALA A 292 9.73 -6.55 17.69
CA ALA A 292 9.25 -6.52 19.08
C ALA A 292 7.96 -5.71 19.26
N VAL A 293 7.67 -4.77 18.36
CA VAL A 293 6.44 -3.96 18.37
C VAL A 293 5.37 -4.57 17.46
N LEU A 294 5.73 -4.88 16.21
CA LEU A 294 4.78 -5.28 15.17
C LEU A 294 4.20 -6.67 15.44
N LYS A 295 5.04 -7.64 15.78
CA LYS A 295 4.63 -9.04 15.98
C LYS A 295 3.54 -9.18 17.06
N PRO A 296 3.75 -8.74 18.32
CA PRO A 296 2.70 -8.84 19.34
C PRO A 296 1.46 -7.99 19.03
N ALA A 297 1.62 -6.82 18.38
CA ALA A 297 0.49 -5.97 18.03
C ALA A 297 -0.45 -6.63 17.01
N LEU A 298 0.11 -7.21 15.94
CA LEU A 298 -0.66 -7.89 14.91
C LEU A 298 -1.26 -9.19 15.44
N LEU A 299 -0.47 -9.99 16.16
CA LEU A 299 -0.94 -11.26 16.72
C LEU A 299 -2.08 -11.04 17.71
N GLY A 300 -1.93 -10.08 18.62
CA GLY A 300 -2.99 -9.73 19.58
C GLY A 300 -4.26 -9.20 18.91
N ALA A 301 -4.14 -8.41 17.84
CA ALA A 301 -5.30 -7.92 17.09
C ALA A 301 -6.00 -9.05 16.30
N LEU A 302 -5.23 -9.98 15.73
CA LEU A 302 -5.78 -11.17 15.06
C LEU A 302 -6.51 -12.06 16.05
N GLN A 303 -5.89 -12.35 17.19
CA GLN A 303 -6.48 -13.13 18.27
C GLN A 303 -7.82 -12.52 18.70
N ASP A 304 -7.85 -11.23 19.02
CA ASP A 304 -9.07 -10.51 19.42
C ASP A 304 -10.13 -10.55 18.31
N SER A 305 -9.74 -10.38 17.04
CA SER A 305 -10.68 -10.38 15.90
C SER A 305 -11.34 -11.75 15.66
N MET A 306 -10.69 -12.81 16.13
CA MET A 306 -11.16 -14.21 16.05
C MET A 306 -11.77 -14.69 17.37
N THR A 307 -11.86 -13.84 18.40
CA THR A 307 -12.65 -14.16 19.59
C THR A 307 -14.13 -13.95 19.30
N VAL A 308 -14.91 -15.01 19.49
CA VAL A 308 -16.37 -14.96 19.36
C VAL A 308 -16.94 -14.43 20.67
N PRO A 309 -17.73 -13.34 20.64
CA PRO A 309 -18.43 -12.90 21.83
C PRO A 309 -19.39 -14.00 22.33
N ALA A 310 -19.35 -14.29 23.63
CA ALA A 310 -20.24 -15.27 24.25
C ALA A 310 -21.71 -15.00 23.85
N GLY A 311 -22.38 -16.02 23.28
CA GLY A 311 -23.78 -15.95 22.84
C GLY A 311 -24.03 -15.72 21.33
N ARG A 312 -23.01 -15.85 20.47
CA ARG A 312 -23.16 -15.80 19.00
C ARG A 312 -22.48 -16.95 18.25
N ALA A 313 -22.48 -18.15 18.83
CA ALA A 313 -21.68 -19.26 18.33
C ALA A 313 -22.10 -19.80 16.94
N THR A 314 -23.34 -19.62 16.49
CA THR A 314 -23.87 -20.43 15.37
C THR A 314 -23.48 -20.00 13.95
N ASP A 315 -23.01 -18.77 13.72
CA ASP A 315 -22.68 -18.26 12.37
C ASP A 315 -21.36 -17.47 12.36
N VAL A 316 -20.30 -18.04 12.92
CA VAL A 316 -19.00 -17.38 12.99
C VAL A 316 -18.25 -17.63 11.69
N VAL A 317 -18.41 -16.72 10.72
CA VAL A 317 -17.53 -16.67 9.55
C VAL A 317 -16.39 -15.71 9.84
N VAL A 318 -15.13 -16.14 9.63
CA VAL A 318 -13.99 -15.25 9.78
C VAL A 318 -14.07 -14.13 8.73
N PRO A 319 -14.12 -12.85 9.14
CA PRO A 319 -14.28 -11.76 8.18
C PRO A 319 -13.17 -11.74 7.13
N GLN A 320 -13.53 -11.52 5.87
CA GLN A 320 -12.58 -11.50 4.75
C GLN A 320 -11.42 -10.51 4.93
N ARG A 321 -11.66 -9.37 5.57
CA ARG A 321 -10.57 -8.43 5.90
C ARG A 321 -9.56 -9.02 6.89
N THR A 322 -9.96 -9.91 7.79
CA THR A 322 -9.07 -10.59 8.75
C THR A 322 -8.17 -11.54 8.00
N VAL A 323 -8.72 -12.27 7.02
CA VAL A 323 -7.98 -13.12 6.06
C VAL A 323 -6.90 -12.29 5.34
N VAL A 324 -7.31 -11.18 4.70
CA VAL A 324 -6.40 -10.29 3.97
C VAL A 324 -5.33 -9.70 4.89
N PHE A 325 -5.74 -9.19 6.06
CA PHE A 325 -4.83 -8.60 7.03
C PHE A 325 -3.79 -9.61 7.55
N SER A 326 -4.21 -10.86 7.81
CA SER A 326 -3.30 -11.92 8.28
C SER A 326 -2.23 -12.21 7.22
N ALA A 327 -2.63 -12.47 5.98
CA ALA A 327 -1.68 -12.78 4.91
C ALA A 327 -0.74 -11.61 4.60
N VAL A 328 -1.26 -10.38 4.48
CA VAL A 328 -0.41 -9.21 4.21
C VAL A 328 0.53 -8.93 5.39
N GLY A 329 0.06 -9.09 6.63
CA GLY A 329 0.90 -8.93 7.82
C GLY A 329 2.12 -9.84 7.81
N CYS A 330 1.94 -11.10 7.38
CA CYS A 330 3.02 -12.08 7.30
C CYS A 330 4.13 -11.70 6.31
N MET A 331 3.84 -10.85 5.31
CA MET A 331 4.87 -10.37 4.37
C MET A 331 5.91 -9.45 5.02
N PHE A 332 5.53 -8.78 6.12
CA PHE A 332 6.34 -7.70 6.68
C PHE A 332 6.94 -8.01 8.05
N VAL A 333 6.41 -9.02 8.74
CA VAL A 333 6.85 -9.38 10.09
C VAL A 333 7.39 -10.80 10.05
N LYS A 334 8.67 -10.93 10.37
CA LYS A 334 9.36 -12.21 10.39
C LYS A 334 8.67 -13.17 11.37
N ASP A 335 8.53 -14.42 10.94
CA ASP A 335 7.97 -15.55 11.70
C ASP A 335 6.47 -15.43 12.03
N LEU A 336 5.81 -14.29 11.74
CA LEU A 336 4.41 -14.06 12.10
C LEU A 336 3.47 -15.15 11.56
N ALA A 337 3.73 -15.69 10.37
CA ALA A 337 2.92 -16.77 9.82
C ALA A 337 2.95 -18.03 10.70
N ALA A 338 4.12 -18.40 11.23
CA ALA A 338 4.25 -19.53 12.15
C ALA A 338 3.54 -19.26 13.47
N ASP A 339 3.68 -18.05 14.04
CA ASP A 339 2.99 -17.73 15.30
C ASP A 339 1.47 -17.65 15.15
N VAL A 340 0.97 -17.22 13.98
CA VAL A 340 -0.46 -17.25 13.66
C VAL A 340 -0.95 -18.70 13.63
N VAL A 341 -0.21 -19.61 12.99
CA VAL A 341 -0.54 -21.04 12.98
C VAL A 341 -0.53 -21.61 14.40
N ALA A 342 0.54 -21.40 15.16
CA ALA A 342 0.66 -21.89 16.53
C ALA A 342 -0.47 -21.39 17.44
N MET A 343 -0.78 -20.08 17.38
CA MET A 343 -1.89 -19.48 18.13
C MET A 343 -3.24 -20.08 17.76
N LEU A 344 -3.47 -20.35 16.46
CA LEU A 344 -4.72 -20.94 16.00
C LEU A 344 -4.85 -22.41 16.39
N LEU A 345 -3.76 -23.17 16.29
CA LEU A 345 -3.72 -24.56 16.76
C LEU A 345 -4.07 -24.61 18.25
N GLU A 346 -3.43 -23.81 19.10
CA GLU A 346 -3.75 -23.76 20.54
C GLU A 346 -5.25 -23.47 20.79
N ARG A 347 -5.85 -22.59 20.00
CA ARG A 347 -7.28 -22.25 20.12
C ARG A 347 -8.21 -23.34 19.60
N VAL A 348 -7.85 -24.02 18.52
CA VAL A 348 -8.60 -25.17 17.98
C VAL A 348 -8.66 -26.31 19.00
N HIS A 349 -7.60 -26.51 19.78
CA HIS A 349 -7.56 -27.49 20.86
C HIS A 349 -8.38 -27.07 22.09
N THR A 350 -8.35 -25.79 22.47
CA THR A 350 -8.97 -25.32 23.72
C THR A 350 -10.44 -24.94 23.61
N SER A 351 -10.97 -24.66 22.41
CA SER A 351 -12.31 -24.07 22.22
C SER A 351 -13.17 -24.85 21.23
N GLU A 352 -14.02 -25.75 21.73
CA GLU A 352 -14.99 -26.53 20.94
C GLU A 352 -15.92 -25.64 20.07
N GLU A 353 -16.49 -24.57 20.64
CA GLU A 353 -17.53 -23.75 19.96
C GLU A 353 -17.05 -23.04 18.69
N VAL A 354 -15.74 -22.76 18.58
CA VAL A 354 -15.15 -22.01 17.46
C VAL A 354 -14.19 -22.88 16.66
N ARG A 355 -14.17 -24.19 16.95
CA ARG A 355 -13.22 -25.13 16.34
C ARG A 355 -13.36 -25.14 14.83
N GLU A 356 -14.57 -25.34 14.31
CA GLU A 356 -14.79 -25.53 12.88
C GLU A 356 -14.42 -24.27 12.05
N PRO A 357 -14.87 -23.04 12.38
CA PRO A 357 -14.47 -21.85 11.62
C PRO A 357 -12.98 -21.53 11.69
N LEU A 358 -12.34 -21.75 12.86
CA LEU A 358 -10.90 -21.53 13.01
C LEU A 358 -10.10 -22.58 12.26
N LEU A 359 -10.56 -23.83 12.25
CA LEU A 359 -9.94 -24.91 11.51
C LEU A 359 -10.04 -24.65 10.00
N ALA A 360 -11.22 -24.27 9.49
CA ALA A 360 -11.40 -23.91 8.08
C ALA A 360 -10.54 -22.70 7.67
N PHE A 361 -10.39 -21.70 8.56
CA PHE A 361 -9.47 -20.58 8.34
C PHE A 361 -8.02 -21.07 8.28
N LEU A 362 -7.60 -21.90 9.23
CA LEU A 362 -6.24 -22.40 9.37
C LEU A 362 -5.83 -23.29 8.20
N VAL A 363 -6.71 -24.21 7.78
CA VAL A 363 -6.56 -25.06 6.59
C VAL A 363 -6.35 -24.19 5.34
N GLY A 364 -7.23 -23.20 5.11
CA GLY A 364 -7.07 -22.28 3.98
C GLY A 364 -5.81 -21.42 4.06
N PHE A 365 -5.42 -20.97 5.26
CA PHE A 365 -4.21 -20.18 5.47
C PHE A 365 -2.95 -20.99 5.14
N CYS A 366 -2.85 -22.21 5.69
CA CYS A 366 -1.76 -23.14 5.41
C CYS A 366 -1.75 -23.62 3.96
N ALA A 367 -2.90 -23.77 3.29
CA ALA A 367 -2.95 -24.16 1.89
C ALA A 367 -2.49 -23.03 0.95
N HIS A 368 -2.92 -21.78 1.19
CA HIS A 368 -2.80 -20.72 0.18
C HIS A 368 -1.77 -19.63 0.44
N VAL A 369 -1.23 -19.49 1.66
CA VAL A 369 -0.29 -18.42 1.99
C VAL A 369 1.13 -18.96 2.00
N ASP A 370 1.88 -18.74 0.92
CA ASP A 370 3.20 -19.35 0.72
C ASP A 370 4.20 -19.08 1.86
N LEU A 371 4.00 -17.96 2.57
CA LEU A 371 4.81 -17.52 3.72
C LEU A 371 4.70 -18.39 4.97
N VAL A 372 3.71 -19.29 5.05
CA VAL A 372 3.60 -20.24 6.17
C VAL A 372 4.72 -21.26 6.04
N PRO A 373 5.61 -21.38 7.05
CA PRO A 373 6.70 -22.35 7.00
C PRO A 373 6.19 -23.78 6.91
N LEU A 374 6.92 -24.63 6.19
CA LEU A 374 6.53 -26.03 5.98
C LEU A 374 6.44 -26.81 7.31
N THR A 375 7.24 -26.46 8.32
CA THR A 375 7.12 -27.02 9.67
C THR A 375 5.77 -26.74 10.31
N SER A 376 5.26 -25.51 10.22
CA SER A 376 3.92 -25.16 10.71
C SER A 376 2.80 -25.83 9.89
N VAL A 377 3.03 -26.10 8.61
CA VAL A 377 2.11 -26.91 7.79
C VAL A 377 2.08 -28.37 8.30
N MET A 378 3.25 -28.95 8.61
CA MET A 378 3.35 -30.31 9.16
C MET A 378 2.67 -30.41 10.53
N GLU A 379 2.87 -29.45 11.43
CA GLU A 379 2.18 -29.39 12.73
C GLU A 379 0.64 -29.41 12.56
N LEU A 380 0.10 -28.67 11.59
CA LEU A 380 -1.32 -28.73 11.27
C LEU A 380 -1.75 -30.12 10.79
N LEU A 381 -0.98 -30.73 9.87
CA LEU A 381 -1.30 -32.05 9.33
C LEU A 381 -1.27 -33.12 10.43
N GLU A 382 -0.30 -33.09 11.34
CA GLU A 382 -0.24 -33.98 12.51
C GLU A 382 -1.48 -33.83 13.40
N VAL A 383 -1.91 -32.59 13.66
CA VAL A 383 -3.13 -32.31 14.45
C VAL A 383 -4.37 -32.84 13.74
N LEU A 384 -4.47 -32.72 12.41
CA LEU A 384 -5.59 -33.26 11.63
C LEU A 384 -5.60 -34.80 11.65
N VAL A 385 -4.45 -35.45 11.54
CA VAL A 385 -4.32 -36.92 11.64
C VAL A 385 -4.70 -37.40 13.04
N ALA A 386 -4.23 -36.71 14.08
CA ALA A 386 -4.59 -37.03 15.46
C ALA A 386 -6.10 -36.84 15.71
N ALA A 387 -6.70 -35.79 15.16
CA ALA A 387 -8.14 -35.56 15.23
C ALA A 387 -8.94 -36.66 14.51
N TYR A 388 -8.46 -37.12 13.34
CA TYR A 388 -9.07 -38.23 12.60
C TYR A 388 -9.08 -39.51 13.45
N LYS A 389 -7.94 -39.84 14.08
CA LYS A 389 -7.79 -41.01 14.95
C LYS A 389 -8.64 -40.95 16.21
N ALA A 390 -8.89 -39.74 16.71
CA ALA A 390 -9.72 -39.51 17.88
C ALA A 390 -11.23 -39.67 17.60
N VAL A 391 -11.67 -39.68 16.33
CA VAL A 391 -13.08 -39.92 16.00
C VAL A 391 -13.44 -41.36 16.40
N PRO A 392 -14.36 -41.56 17.36
CA PRO A 392 -14.63 -42.89 17.91
C PRO A 392 -15.23 -43.84 16.87
N GLN A 393 -14.72 -45.06 16.80
CA GLN A 393 -15.26 -46.09 15.89
C GLN A 393 -16.59 -46.71 16.36
N ASN A 394 -16.97 -46.51 17.64
CA ASN A 394 -18.06 -47.22 18.32
C ASN A 394 -19.21 -46.32 18.80
N ALA A 395 -19.42 -45.13 18.22
CA ALA A 395 -20.48 -44.23 18.68
C ALA A 395 -21.86 -44.60 18.11
N ASP A 396 -22.91 -44.08 18.77
CA ASP A 396 -24.33 -44.28 18.45
C ASP A 396 -24.74 -43.80 17.03
N ASP A 397 -23.87 -43.06 16.33
CA ASP A 397 -24.09 -42.54 14.97
C ASP A 397 -22.84 -42.76 14.08
N PRO A 398 -22.74 -43.92 13.39
CA PRO A 398 -21.59 -44.23 12.54
C PRO A 398 -21.48 -43.30 11.32
N ASP A 399 -22.60 -42.78 10.83
CA ASP A 399 -22.66 -41.92 9.64
C ASP A 399 -22.08 -40.54 9.93
N ALA A 400 -22.40 -39.95 11.09
CA ALA A 400 -21.82 -38.69 11.54
C ALA A 400 -20.30 -38.79 11.73
N ASN A 401 -19.83 -39.89 12.32
CA ASN A 401 -18.39 -40.14 12.52
C ASN A 401 -17.66 -40.35 11.19
N GLN A 402 -18.26 -41.08 10.26
CA GLN A 402 -17.71 -41.26 8.92
C GLN A 402 -17.62 -39.92 8.18
N LYS A 403 -18.67 -39.10 8.25
CA LYS A 403 -18.67 -37.76 7.66
C LYS A 403 -17.57 -36.87 8.24
N GLN A 404 -17.39 -36.89 9.57
CA GLN A 404 -16.32 -36.14 10.23
C GLN A 404 -14.93 -36.62 9.80
N ARG A 405 -14.73 -37.94 9.69
CA ARG A 405 -13.48 -38.53 9.17
C ARG A 405 -13.20 -38.08 7.74
N HIS A 406 -14.18 -38.15 6.85
CA HIS A 406 -14.03 -37.69 5.48
C HIS A 406 -13.70 -36.20 5.39
N GLU A 407 -14.31 -35.36 6.23
CA GLU A 407 -13.99 -33.93 6.30
C GLU A 407 -12.52 -33.68 6.71
N LEU A 408 -12.03 -34.40 7.72
CA LEU A 408 -10.65 -34.30 8.16
C LEU A 408 -9.66 -34.78 7.09
N VAL A 409 -9.94 -35.90 6.42
CA VAL A 409 -9.12 -36.40 5.32
C VAL A 409 -9.13 -35.41 4.14
N PHE A 410 -10.28 -34.80 3.83
CA PHE A 410 -10.35 -33.74 2.82
C PHE A 410 -9.43 -32.56 3.18
N PHE A 411 -9.41 -32.10 4.44
CA PHE A 411 -8.50 -31.03 4.88
C PHE A 411 -7.03 -31.41 4.76
N ILE A 412 -6.67 -32.64 5.13
CA ILE A 412 -5.30 -33.17 4.99
C ILE A 412 -4.87 -33.14 3.52
N VAL A 413 -5.68 -33.75 2.64
CA VAL A 413 -5.39 -33.81 1.19
C VAL A 413 -5.34 -32.41 0.59
N TYR A 414 -6.25 -31.50 0.99
CA TYR A 414 -6.30 -30.14 0.48
C TYR A 414 -5.03 -29.34 0.78
N VAL A 415 -4.57 -29.37 2.04
CA VAL A 415 -3.35 -28.66 2.46
C VAL A 415 -2.13 -29.27 1.79
N ALA A 416 -2.00 -30.60 1.82
CA ALA A 416 -0.87 -31.31 1.22
C ALA A 416 -0.77 -31.01 -0.29
N LEU A 417 -1.89 -31.10 -1.02
CA LEU A 417 -1.95 -30.85 -2.45
C LEU A 417 -1.42 -29.46 -2.83
N HIS A 418 -1.85 -28.42 -2.12
CA HIS A 418 -1.41 -27.05 -2.40
C HIS A 418 0.06 -26.80 -2.01
N ARG A 419 0.66 -27.70 -1.23
CA ARG A 419 2.04 -27.60 -0.73
C ARG A 419 3.02 -28.58 -1.36
N CYS A 420 2.63 -29.30 -2.41
CA CYS A 420 3.52 -30.21 -3.13
C CYS A 420 4.81 -29.53 -3.60
N GLN A 421 4.74 -28.31 -4.13
CA GLN A 421 5.93 -27.58 -4.60
C GLN A 421 6.90 -27.27 -3.46
N SER A 422 6.40 -26.90 -2.28
CA SER A 422 7.23 -26.64 -1.10
C SER A 422 7.97 -27.90 -0.64
N VAL A 423 7.30 -29.05 -0.69
CA VAL A 423 7.91 -30.35 -0.37
C VAL A 423 8.94 -30.75 -1.43
N ASP A 424 8.66 -30.56 -2.71
CA ASP A 424 9.62 -30.85 -3.77
C ASP A 424 10.89 -30.00 -3.64
N SER A 425 10.75 -28.72 -3.34
CA SER A 425 11.88 -27.84 -3.04
C SER A 425 12.68 -28.34 -1.84
N LEU A 426 12.01 -28.72 -0.75
CA LEU A 426 12.66 -29.30 0.43
C LEU A 426 13.48 -30.54 0.07
N ARG A 427 12.97 -31.42 -0.82
CA ARG A 427 13.70 -32.64 -1.24
C ARG A 427 15.05 -32.30 -1.86
N GLN A 428 15.07 -31.27 -2.70
CA GLN A 428 16.27 -30.84 -3.42
C GLN A 428 17.27 -30.11 -2.51
N GLU A 429 16.82 -29.57 -1.38
CA GLU A 429 17.66 -28.85 -0.45
C GLU A 429 18.56 -29.77 0.40
N VAL A 430 19.85 -29.41 0.53
CA VAL A 430 20.89 -30.20 1.22
C VAL A 430 21.34 -29.53 2.53
N SER A 431 20.57 -28.57 3.06
CA SER A 431 20.91 -27.87 4.30
C SER A 431 20.68 -28.76 5.54
N SER A 432 21.38 -28.44 6.64
CA SER A 432 21.17 -29.13 7.92
C SER A 432 19.76 -28.90 8.49
N GLU A 433 19.19 -27.72 8.25
CA GLU A 433 17.80 -27.40 8.57
C GLU A 433 16.83 -28.25 7.75
N ALA A 434 17.06 -28.37 6.44
CA ALA A 434 16.26 -29.25 5.57
C ALA A 434 16.31 -30.72 6.01
N ALA A 435 17.44 -31.22 6.53
CA ALA A 435 17.53 -32.57 7.05
C ALA A 435 16.59 -32.81 8.25
N GLY A 436 16.50 -31.84 9.17
CA GLY A 436 15.56 -31.90 10.29
C GLY A 436 14.10 -31.90 9.82
N ILE A 437 13.76 -31.06 8.83
CA ILE A 437 12.40 -31.01 8.26
C ILE A 437 12.06 -32.31 7.51
N LYS A 438 13.03 -32.92 6.81
CA LYS A 438 12.85 -34.23 6.14
C LYS A 438 12.57 -35.37 7.13
N GLU A 439 13.16 -35.32 8.32
CA GLU A 439 12.87 -36.29 9.38
C GLU A 439 11.42 -36.16 9.88
N ILE A 440 10.95 -34.93 10.12
CA ILE A 440 9.55 -34.65 10.48
C ILE A 440 8.61 -35.13 9.36
N LEU A 441 8.96 -34.84 8.10
CA LEU A 441 8.18 -35.32 6.94
C LEU A 441 8.07 -36.85 6.91
N ALA A 442 9.17 -37.57 7.18
CA ALA A 442 9.17 -39.02 7.21
C ALA A 442 8.28 -39.58 8.35
N GLN A 443 8.24 -38.91 9.49
CA GLN A 443 7.33 -39.28 10.59
C GLN A 443 5.86 -39.07 10.19
N LEU A 444 5.56 -37.93 9.58
CA LEU A 444 4.21 -37.63 9.08
C LEU A 444 3.78 -38.62 7.99
N GLN A 445 4.68 -39.00 7.08
CA GLN A 445 4.42 -40.04 6.07
C GLN A 445 4.02 -41.36 6.71
N MET A 446 4.76 -41.81 7.73
CA MET A 446 4.44 -43.04 8.45
C MET A 446 3.07 -42.96 9.12
N GLN A 447 2.70 -41.81 9.70
CA GLN A 447 1.38 -41.60 10.29
C GLN A 447 0.27 -41.60 9.22
N LEU A 448 0.44 -40.88 8.11
CA LEU A 448 -0.54 -40.85 7.02
C LEU A 448 -0.84 -42.25 6.48
N CYS A 449 0.19 -43.09 6.34
CA CYS A 449 0.04 -44.46 5.83
C CYS A 449 -0.50 -45.47 6.85
N SER A 450 -0.39 -45.20 8.16
CA SER A 450 -0.75 -46.18 9.20
C SER A 450 -1.99 -45.83 10.00
N ASP A 451 -2.27 -44.53 10.19
CA ASP A 451 -3.35 -44.06 11.05
C ASP A 451 -4.64 -43.73 10.29
N ILE A 452 -4.57 -43.49 8.97
CA ILE A 452 -5.75 -43.19 8.13
C ILE A 452 -6.16 -44.43 7.34
N ALA A 453 -7.44 -44.78 7.39
CA ALA A 453 -7.99 -45.87 6.60
C ALA A 453 -7.85 -45.55 5.11
N PHE A 454 -7.36 -46.51 4.35
CA PHE A 454 -7.12 -46.38 2.92
C PHE A 454 -8.40 -46.04 2.15
N GLU A 455 -9.51 -46.63 2.56
CA GLU A 455 -10.85 -46.44 1.98
C GLU A 455 -11.33 -44.99 2.11
N ASP A 456 -10.98 -44.31 3.22
CA ASP A 456 -11.41 -42.94 3.47
C ASP A 456 -10.75 -41.95 2.50
N PHE A 457 -9.54 -42.23 1.99
CA PHE A 457 -8.86 -41.35 1.03
C PHE A 457 -9.62 -41.21 -0.30
N TYR A 458 -10.22 -42.30 -0.80
CA TYR A 458 -10.93 -42.32 -2.08
C TYR A 458 -12.28 -41.61 -2.04
N VAL A 459 -12.94 -41.67 -0.89
CA VAL A 459 -14.26 -41.04 -0.70
C VAL A 459 -14.10 -39.58 -0.31
N ALA A 460 -13.09 -39.27 0.51
CA ALA A 460 -12.92 -37.94 1.07
C ALA A 460 -12.39 -36.89 0.08
N ALA A 461 -11.67 -37.28 -0.98
CA ALA A 461 -11.08 -36.33 -1.93
C ALA A 461 -11.01 -36.89 -3.36
N PRO A 462 -10.87 -36.02 -4.39
CA PRO A 462 -10.68 -36.48 -5.76
C PRO A 462 -9.43 -37.38 -5.91
N VAL A 463 -9.56 -38.50 -6.62
CA VAL A 463 -8.48 -39.50 -6.81
C VAL A 463 -7.19 -38.87 -7.39
N HIS A 464 -7.34 -37.92 -8.31
CA HIS A 464 -6.20 -37.22 -8.90
C HIS A 464 -5.49 -36.26 -7.91
N TRP A 465 -6.19 -35.76 -6.89
CA TRP A 465 -5.58 -35.00 -5.79
C TRP A 465 -4.79 -35.93 -4.88
N THR A 466 -5.38 -37.05 -4.47
CA THR A 466 -4.70 -38.05 -3.63
C THR A 466 -3.48 -38.62 -4.35
N ALA A 467 -3.56 -38.92 -5.65
CA ALA A 467 -2.42 -39.37 -6.44
C ALA A 467 -1.24 -38.38 -6.41
N LYS A 468 -1.51 -37.07 -6.52
CA LYS A 468 -0.47 -36.03 -6.37
C LYS A 468 0.09 -36.00 -4.94
N VAL A 469 -0.76 -36.12 -3.93
CA VAL A 469 -0.29 -36.18 -2.54
C VAL A 469 0.62 -37.40 -2.34
N TRP A 470 0.24 -38.60 -2.80
CA TRP A 470 1.08 -39.79 -2.70
C TRP A 470 2.42 -39.65 -3.41
N LYS A 471 2.43 -39.05 -4.60
CA LYS A 471 3.66 -38.77 -5.36
C LYS A 471 4.61 -37.81 -4.63
N HIS A 472 4.08 -36.68 -4.16
CA HIS A 472 4.90 -35.58 -3.66
C HIS A 472 5.18 -35.67 -2.16
N TRP A 473 4.20 -36.10 -1.37
CA TRP A 473 4.31 -36.19 0.09
C TRP A 473 4.74 -37.55 0.58
N VAL A 474 4.48 -38.65 -0.12
CA VAL A 474 4.83 -40.02 0.31
C VAL A 474 5.92 -40.65 -0.56
N PHE A 475 6.30 -39.98 -1.64
CA PHE A 475 7.38 -40.39 -2.54
C PHE A 475 7.13 -41.73 -3.22
N LEU A 476 5.86 -42.08 -3.45
CA LEU A 476 5.53 -43.22 -4.31
C LEU A 476 6.05 -42.98 -5.73
N SER A 477 6.56 -44.05 -6.34
CA SER A 477 6.93 -44.08 -7.75
C SER A 477 5.69 -43.90 -8.64
N ASP A 478 5.90 -43.47 -9.88
CA ASP A 478 4.78 -43.31 -10.82
C ASP A 478 4.01 -44.62 -11.05
N GLU A 479 4.68 -45.78 -10.97
CA GLU A 479 4.06 -47.10 -11.06
C GLU A 479 3.18 -47.41 -9.84
N GLU A 480 3.64 -47.11 -8.63
CA GLU A 480 2.87 -47.28 -7.39
C GLU A 480 1.67 -46.32 -7.35
N VAL A 481 1.85 -45.07 -7.77
CA VAL A 481 0.75 -44.10 -7.88
C VAL A 481 -0.27 -44.56 -8.92
N GLN A 482 0.17 -45.10 -10.07
CA GLN A 482 -0.74 -45.63 -11.07
C GLN A 482 -1.51 -46.85 -10.57
N SER A 483 -0.83 -47.75 -9.83
CA SER A 483 -1.48 -48.89 -9.17
C SER A 483 -2.55 -48.43 -8.19
N PHE A 484 -2.24 -47.42 -7.37
CA PHE A 484 -3.19 -46.80 -6.44
C PHE A 484 -4.40 -46.21 -7.18
N VAL A 485 -4.18 -45.46 -8.27
CA VAL A 485 -5.28 -44.87 -9.06
C VAL A 485 -6.16 -45.96 -9.67
N SER A 486 -5.57 -47.03 -10.21
CA SER A 486 -6.35 -48.14 -10.77
C SER A 486 -7.17 -48.88 -9.71
N GLU A 487 -6.61 -49.12 -8.52
CA GLU A 487 -7.34 -49.70 -7.40
C GLU A 487 -8.48 -48.78 -6.90
N ALA A 488 -8.24 -47.47 -6.87
CA ALA A 488 -9.27 -46.48 -6.57
C ALA A 488 -10.45 -46.57 -7.54
N GLU A 489 -10.15 -46.59 -8.84
CA GLU A 489 -11.13 -46.63 -9.92
C GLU A 489 -11.91 -47.96 -9.95
N GLU A 490 -11.26 -49.07 -9.58
CA GLU A 490 -11.91 -50.38 -9.47
C GLU A 490 -12.88 -50.45 -8.27
N ASN A 491 -12.54 -49.77 -7.17
CA ASN A 491 -13.36 -49.72 -5.96
C ASN A 491 -14.45 -48.64 -6.01
N ASP A 492 -14.37 -47.67 -6.94
CA ASP A 492 -15.39 -46.62 -7.12
C ASP A 492 -16.64 -47.19 -7.84
N THR A 493 -17.48 -47.87 -7.07
CA THR A 493 -18.75 -48.44 -7.52
C THR A 493 -19.93 -47.46 -7.47
N GLU A 494 -19.66 -46.18 -7.15
CA GLU A 494 -20.69 -45.17 -6.98
C GLU A 494 -21.44 -44.89 -8.29
N THR A 495 -22.73 -44.63 -8.15
CA THR A 495 -23.57 -44.14 -9.22
C THR A 495 -23.17 -42.70 -9.60
N GLU A 496 -23.49 -42.27 -10.83
CA GLU A 496 -23.22 -40.89 -11.27
C GLU A 496 -23.86 -39.83 -10.35
N GLN A 497 -24.96 -40.17 -9.68
CA GLN A 497 -25.65 -39.29 -8.74
C GLN A 497 -24.88 -39.17 -7.42
N GLU A 498 -24.41 -40.28 -6.84
CA GLU A 498 -23.58 -40.29 -5.63
C GLU A 498 -22.28 -39.53 -5.85
N PHE A 499 -21.63 -39.73 -7.01
CA PHE A 499 -20.44 -38.95 -7.39
C PHE A 499 -20.72 -37.44 -7.44
N LYS A 500 -21.86 -37.02 -8.01
CA LYS A 500 -22.26 -35.59 -8.04
C LYS A 500 -22.51 -35.04 -6.64
N GLU A 501 -23.13 -35.82 -5.76
CA GLU A 501 -23.37 -35.44 -4.37
C GLU A 501 -22.06 -35.30 -3.58
N ARG A 502 -21.12 -36.23 -3.81
CA ARG A 502 -19.76 -36.20 -3.25
C ARG A 502 -18.97 -34.99 -3.75
N VAL A 503 -19.00 -34.68 -5.05
CA VAL A 503 -18.39 -33.46 -5.61
C VAL A 503 -19.02 -32.19 -5.01
N ALA A 504 -20.34 -32.15 -4.86
CA ALA A 504 -21.02 -31.03 -4.21
C ALA A 504 -20.61 -30.89 -2.74
N ALA A 505 -20.40 -31.99 -2.02
CA ALA A 505 -19.90 -31.99 -0.65
C ALA A 505 -18.47 -31.44 -0.57
N TRP A 506 -17.58 -31.82 -1.49
CA TRP A 506 -16.21 -31.26 -1.58
C TRP A 506 -16.23 -29.76 -1.87
N GLN A 507 -17.07 -29.31 -2.80
CA GLN A 507 -17.26 -27.90 -3.09
C GLN A 507 -17.76 -27.13 -1.87
N ALA A 508 -18.73 -27.70 -1.14
CA ALA A 508 -19.25 -27.11 0.09
C ALA A 508 -18.18 -27.01 1.18
N LEU A 509 -17.31 -28.01 1.33
CA LEU A 509 -16.16 -27.96 2.24
C LEU A 509 -15.15 -26.88 1.79
N GLU A 510 -14.81 -26.85 0.50
CA GLU A 510 -13.91 -25.85 -0.05
C GLU A 510 -14.47 -24.43 0.17
N GLU A 511 -15.77 -24.22 -0.01
CA GLU A 511 -16.47 -22.95 0.26
C GLU A 511 -16.38 -22.46 1.69
N ARG A 512 -16.16 -23.34 2.68
CA ARG A 512 -15.91 -22.92 4.07
C ARG A 512 -14.55 -22.27 4.26
N PHE A 513 -13.58 -22.51 3.36
CA PHE A 513 -12.26 -21.92 3.49
C PHE A 513 -12.29 -20.40 3.25
N ALA A 514 -11.90 -19.64 4.26
CA ALA A 514 -11.90 -18.19 4.20
C ALA A 514 -10.85 -17.63 3.22
N PHE A 515 -9.73 -18.35 3.04
CA PHE A 515 -8.63 -18.02 2.11
C PHE A 515 -8.90 -18.54 0.70
N LYS A 516 -9.77 -17.89 -0.06
CA LYS A 516 -9.83 -18.12 -1.53
C LYS A 516 -9.17 -16.98 -2.28
N PRO A 517 -8.42 -17.22 -3.36
CA PRO A 517 -7.92 -16.17 -4.25
C PRO A 517 -9.03 -15.24 -4.78
N ALA A 518 -10.26 -15.76 -4.90
CA ALA A 518 -11.46 -14.98 -5.21
C ALA A 518 -11.84 -14.00 -4.09
N SER A 519 -11.59 -14.33 -2.82
CA SER A 519 -11.85 -13.47 -1.66
C SER A 519 -11.03 -12.16 -1.71
N PHE A 520 -9.89 -12.15 -2.39
CA PHE A 520 -9.07 -10.95 -2.53
C PHE A 520 -9.58 -10.01 -3.64
N SER A 521 -10.59 -10.40 -4.44
CA SER A 521 -11.09 -9.59 -5.55
C SER A 521 -11.62 -8.22 -5.10
N LEU A 522 -12.21 -8.15 -3.90
CA LEU A 522 -12.71 -6.91 -3.30
C LEU A 522 -11.58 -6.00 -2.75
N PHE A 523 -10.37 -6.52 -2.60
CA PHE A 523 -9.19 -5.85 -2.07
C PHE A 523 -8.10 -5.73 -3.14
N THR A 524 -8.40 -4.98 -4.20
CA THR A 524 -7.55 -4.86 -5.39
C THR A 524 -6.08 -4.52 -5.11
N GLN A 525 -5.81 -3.65 -4.13
CA GLN A 525 -4.46 -3.25 -3.76
C GLN A 525 -3.78 -4.36 -2.99
N MET A 526 -4.44 -4.92 -1.98
CA MET A 526 -3.87 -6.03 -1.18
C MET A 526 -3.67 -7.29 -2.02
N LYS A 527 -4.59 -7.59 -2.96
CA LYS A 527 -4.44 -8.69 -3.93
C LYS A 527 -3.18 -8.53 -4.77
N THR A 528 -2.92 -7.31 -5.23
CA THR A 528 -1.72 -7.02 -6.04
C THR A 528 -0.45 -7.25 -5.23
N LEU A 529 -0.47 -6.84 -3.95
CA LEU A 529 0.64 -7.03 -3.03
C LEU A 529 0.88 -8.51 -2.70
N LEU A 530 -0.20 -9.27 -2.48
CA LEU A 530 -0.16 -10.68 -2.09
C LEU A 530 0.11 -11.65 -3.25
N LYS A 531 -0.16 -11.27 -4.49
CA LYS A 531 -0.10 -12.18 -5.65
C LYS A 531 1.16 -13.08 -5.70
N PRO A 532 2.39 -12.59 -5.40
CA PRO A 532 3.59 -13.44 -5.42
C PRO A 532 3.65 -14.48 -4.29
N HIS A 533 2.84 -14.33 -3.26
CA HIS A 533 2.84 -15.14 -2.04
C HIS A 533 1.54 -15.94 -1.87
N LEU A 534 0.67 -15.95 -2.89
CA LEU A 534 -0.55 -16.75 -2.91
C LEU A 534 -0.36 -17.95 -3.81
N ILE A 535 -0.59 -19.13 -3.26
CA ILE A 535 -0.64 -20.38 -4.02
C ILE A 535 -1.99 -20.42 -4.75
N ALA A 536 -1.93 -20.59 -6.07
CA ALA A 536 -3.13 -20.67 -6.90
C ALA A 536 -3.96 -21.90 -6.49
N PRO A 537 -5.31 -21.79 -6.51
CA PRO A 537 -6.14 -22.91 -6.14
C PRO A 537 -6.09 -23.94 -7.27
N ILE A 538 -5.92 -25.21 -6.92
CA ILE A 538 -6.01 -26.31 -7.88
C ILE A 538 -7.50 -26.64 -8.03
N PRO A 539 -8.08 -26.56 -9.24
CA PRO A 539 -9.50 -26.80 -9.43
C PRO A 539 -9.87 -28.26 -9.13
N LEU A 540 -11.04 -28.46 -8.53
CA LEU A 540 -11.60 -29.79 -8.24
C LEU A 540 -11.86 -30.65 -9.49
N THR A 541 -11.99 -30.02 -10.67
CA THR A 541 -12.53 -30.66 -11.88
C THR A 541 -11.60 -30.68 -13.10
N GLU A 542 -10.37 -30.16 -13.04
CA GLU A 542 -9.48 -30.23 -14.23
C GLU A 542 -8.82 -31.60 -14.37
N LEU A 543 -9.43 -32.41 -15.24
CA LEU A 543 -8.93 -33.68 -15.79
C LEU A 543 -8.00 -33.49 -17.00
N THR A 544 -7.67 -32.26 -17.38
CA THR A 544 -6.75 -31.99 -18.51
C THR A 544 -5.31 -32.15 -18.04
N ASP A 545 -4.90 -33.41 -17.93
CA ASP A 545 -3.53 -33.78 -17.61
C ASP A 545 -2.63 -33.42 -18.79
N GLU A 546 -1.76 -32.40 -18.64
CA GLU A 546 -0.78 -31.99 -19.65
C GLU A 546 0.22 -33.11 -20.00
N HIS A 547 0.23 -34.23 -19.28
CA HIS A 547 1.21 -35.31 -19.43
C HIS A 547 0.59 -36.65 -19.85
N GLY A 548 -0.73 -36.70 -20.08
CA GLY A 548 -1.41 -37.88 -20.65
C GLY A 548 -1.25 -39.17 -19.83
N LEU A 549 -0.95 -39.07 -18.53
CA LEU A 549 -0.67 -40.21 -17.67
C LEU A 549 -1.88 -40.62 -16.82
N ILE A 550 -2.89 -39.77 -16.66
CA ILE A 550 -4.14 -40.15 -16.00
C ILE A 550 -5.21 -40.48 -17.06
N VAL A 551 -5.62 -41.75 -17.02
CA VAL A 551 -6.55 -42.42 -17.94
C VAL A 551 -7.82 -41.61 -18.17
N GLN A 552 -8.16 -41.43 -19.45
CA GLN A 552 -9.47 -40.89 -19.86
C GLN A 552 -10.58 -41.80 -19.34
N ALA A 553 -11.29 -41.38 -18.29
CA ALA A 553 -12.63 -41.87 -18.01
C ALA A 553 -13.46 -41.75 -19.30
N ARG A 554 -13.80 -42.90 -19.90
CA ARG A 554 -14.52 -43.09 -21.17
C ARG A 554 -15.34 -41.86 -21.64
N LYS A 555 -14.82 -41.06 -22.58
CA LYS A 555 -15.67 -40.31 -23.55
C LYS A 555 -14.93 -39.85 -24.81
N ARG A 556 -15.67 -39.94 -25.92
CA ARG A 556 -15.27 -39.82 -27.34
C ARG A 556 -14.58 -38.50 -27.70
N ARG A 557 -13.58 -38.64 -28.57
CA ARG A 557 -12.80 -37.61 -29.29
C ARG A 557 -13.57 -36.34 -29.66
N ARG A 558 -13.05 -35.19 -29.22
CA ARG A 558 -13.00 -33.95 -30.00
C ARG A 558 -11.62 -33.31 -29.82
N THR A 559 -10.99 -33.02 -30.94
CA THR A 559 -9.72 -32.29 -31.12
C THR A 559 -9.92 -30.81 -30.86
N GLU A 560 -9.04 -30.18 -30.09
CA GLU A 560 -8.68 -28.76 -30.25
C GLU A 560 -7.35 -28.41 -29.55
N ASP A 561 -6.71 -27.36 -30.07
CA ASP A 561 -5.27 -27.05 -30.09
C ASP A 561 -4.67 -26.46 -28.80
N VAL A 562 -3.41 -26.84 -28.55
CA VAL A 562 -2.55 -26.35 -27.45
C VAL A 562 -1.65 -25.21 -27.94
N THR A 563 -1.61 -24.11 -27.19
CA THR A 563 -0.59 -23.05 -27.35
C THR A 563 0.35 -23.03 -26.15
N ASN A 564 1.60 -23.44 -26.37
CA ASN A 564 2.68 -23.44 -25.39
C ASN A 564 3.25 -22.04 -25.16
N ASN A 565 3.49 -21.68 -23.89
CA ASN A 565 4.55 -20.74 -23.50
C ASN A 565 5.04 -21.12 -22.09
N VAL A 566 6.11 -21.91 -22.06
CA VAL A 566 6.86 -22.27 -20.84
C VAL A 566 7.86 -21.16 -20.54
N VAL A 567 7.89 -20.70 -19.28
CA VAL A 567 8.94 -19.81 -18.76
C VAL A 567 9.79 -20.60 -17.77
N ASP A 568 11.10 -20.51 -17.96
CA ASP A 568 12.18 -21.21 -17.27
C ASP A 568 12.36 -20.77 -15.80
N PRO A 569 12.31 -21.68 -14.81
CA PRO A 569 12.41 -21.39 -13.37
C PRO A 569 13.79 -20.87 -12.90
N GLU A 570 14.89 -21.12 -13.62
CA GLU A 570 16.22 -20.62 -13.22
C GLU A 570 16.36 -19.09 -13.32
N GLN A 571 15.36 -18.41 -13.90
CA GLN A 571 15.34 -16.95 -14.05
C GLN A 571 14.86 -16.20 -12.80
N LEU A 572 14.22 -16.88 -11.83
CA LEU A 572 13.57 -16.25 -10.68
C LEU A 572 14.52 -16.01 -9.49
N GLU A 573 15.55 -16.83 -9.31
CA GLU A 573 16.46 -16.75 -8.15
C GLU A 573 17.52 -15.63 -8.26
N ARG A 574 17.67 -14.99 -9.42
CA ARG A 574 18.53 -13.80 -9.58
C ARG A 574 17.85 -12.48 -9.14
N SER A 575 16.62 -12.53 -8.63
CA SER A 575 15.69 -11.37 -8.63
C SER A 575 15.81 -10.32 -7.52
N PHE A 576 16.68 -10.49 -6.51
CA PHE A 576 16.87 -9.44 -5.49
C PHE A 576 17.97 -8.42 -5.83
N ASP A 577 19.00 -8.80 -6.58
CA ASP A 577 19.96 -7.84 -7.17
C ASP A 577 19.44 -7.22 -8.49
N VAL A 578 18.35 -7.77 -9.06
CA VAL A 578 17.70 -7.29 -10.30
C VAL A 578 17.06 -5.91 -10.15
N LEU A 579 16.65 -5.48 -8.96
CA LEU A 579 16.09 -4.13 -8.75
C LEU A 579 17.12 -3.01 -8.93
N LEU A 580 18.42 -3.34 -8.95
CA LEU A 580 19.52 -2.43 -9.28
C LEU A 580 20.06 -2.65 -10.70
N LEU A 581 19.57 -3.65 -11.43
CA LEU A 581 19.94 -3.83 -12.85
C LEU A 581 19.40 -2.63 -13.64
N PRO A 582 20.24 -1.99 -14.47
CA PRO A 582 19.89 -0.79 -15.22
C PRO A 582 18.58 -0.92 -16.02
N ASP A 583 18.27 -2.10 -16.53
CA ASP A 583 17.14 -2.32 -17.43
C ASP A 583 15.79 -2.46 -16.69
N VAL A 584 15.80 -3.03 -15.47
CA VAL A 584 14.61 -3.09 -14.60
C VAL A 584 14.34 -1.71 -14.00
N MET A 585 15.38 -1.02 -13.54
CA MET A 585 15.25 0.36 -13.09
C MET A 585 14.73 1.27 -14.19
N GLU A 586 15.15 1.06 -15.44
CA GLU A 586 14.63 1.78 -16.61
C GLU A 586 13.14 1.49 -16.83
N ARG A 587 12.70 0.24 -16.73
CA ARG A 587 11.28 -0.12 -16.82
C ARG A 587 10.44 0.55 -15.73
N VAL A 588 10.91 0.54 -14.47
CA VAL A 588 10.23 1.25 -13.35
C VAL A 588 10.20 2.76 -13.59
N CYS A 589 11.33 3.33 -14.03
CA CYS A 589 11.45 4.75 -14.35
C CYS A 589 10.56 5.18 -15.52
N SER A 590 10.25 4.30 -16.47
CA SER A 590 9.40 4.63 -17.63
C SER A 590 7.95 4.98 -17.25
N PHE A 591 7.48 4.55 -16.09
CA PHE A 591 6.14 4.89 -15.57
C PHE A 591 6.13 6.24 -14.82
N MET A 592 7.28 6.86 -14.63
CA MET A 592 7.42 8.07 -13.83
C MET A 592 7.26 9.34 -14.67
N SER A 593 6.67 10.37 -14.08
CA SER A 593 6.65 11.69 -14.73
C SER A 593 8.07 12.28 -14.82
N ALA A 594 8.33 13.10 -15.85
CA ALA A 594 9.61 13.81 -16.00
C ALA A 594 10.07 14.56 -14.73
N LYS A 595 9.12 15.16 -13.99
CA LYS A 595 9.42 15.84 -12.71
C LYS A 595 9.96 14.88 -11.66
N ARG A 596 9.43 13.65 -11.60
CA ARG A 596 9.84 12.63 -10.64
C ARG A 596 11.19 12.02 -11.05
N LEU A 597 11.41 11.79 -12.35
CA LEU A 597 12.72 11.38 -12.89
C LEU A 597 13.84 12.37 -12.53
N CYS A 598 13.61 13.67 -12.74
CA CYS A 598 14.60 14.69 -12.38
C CYS A 598 14.88 14.73 -10.87
N ARG A 599 13.89 14.45 -10.02
CA ARG A 599 14.08 14.39 -8.56
C ARG A 599 14.87 13.15 -8.15
N MET A 600 14.60 12.00 -8.75
CA MET A 600 15.35 10.77 -8.48
C MET A 600 16.81 10.88 -8.91
N ALA A 601 17.08 11.57 -10.02
CA ALA A 601 18.44 11.86 -10.45
C ALA A 601 19.27 12.66 -9.44
N LEU A 602 18.62 13.39 -8.51
CA LEU A 602 19.29 14.11 -7.43
C LEU A 602 19.57 13.22 -6.20
N VAL A 603 18.93 12.05 -6.09
CA VAL A 603 19.03 11.17 -4.92
C VAL A 603 20.30 10.31 -4.99
N CYS A 604 20.66 9.76 -6.16
CA CYS A 604 21.92 9.02 -6.32
C CYS A 604 22.47 9.05 -7.76
N ARG A 605 23.76 8.74 -7.91
CA ARG A 605 24.47 8.73 -9.22
C ARG A 605 23.91 7.70 -10.20
N THR A 606 23.49 6.53 -9.73
CA THR A 606 22.91 5.47 -10.58
C THR A 606 21.61 5.93 -11.22
N PHE A 607 20.71 6.54 -10.44
CA PHE A 607 19.50 7.18 -10.96
C PHE A 607 19.81 8.36 -11.89
N ALA A 608 20.86 9.13 -11.60
CA ALA A 608 21.30 10.18 -12.52
C ALA A 608 21.66 9.56 -13.87
N HIS A 609 22.51 8.53 -13.92
CA HIS A 609 22.91 7.85 -15.15
C HIS A 609 21.71 7.24 -15.91
N ILE A 610 20.81 6.53 -15.22
CA ILE A 610 19.60 5.95 -15.83
C ILE A 610 18.69 7.05 -16.37
N SER A 611 18.55 8.17 -15.65
CA SER A 611 17.77 9.33 -16.12
C SER A 611 18.36 10.03 -17.35
N HIS A 612 19.55 9.65 -17.82
CA HIS A 612 20.11 10.12 -19.09
C HIS A 612 19.77 9.20 -20.27
N ARG A 613 19.23 8.00 -20.05
CA ARG A 613 18.89 7.06 -21.13
C ARG A 613 17.74 7.57 -22.01
N ALA A 614 17.92 7.46 -23.33
CA ALA A 614 16.99 7.92 -24.36
C ALA A 614 15.59 7.30 -24.26
N SER A 615 15.54 6.02 -23.93
CA SER A 615 14.34 5.18 -23.79
C SER A 615 13.33 5.69 -22.75
N LEU A 616 13.78 6.39 -21.70
CA LEU A 616 12.89 6.99 -20.70
C LEU A 616 12.22 8.27 -21.23
N TRP A 617 12.99 9.08 -21.96
CA TRP A 617 12.53 10.40 -22.42
C TRP A 617 11.75 10.33 -23.71
N ARG A 618 11.98 9.34 -24.58
CA ARG A 618 11.25 9.18 -25.84
C ARG A 618 9.73 9.05 -25.62
N PRO A 619 9.21 8.13 -24.78
CA PRO A 619 7.76 8.02 -24.55
C PRO A 619 7.18 9.30 -23.92
N LEU A 620 7.93 9.92 -23.00
CA LEU A 620 7.52 11.16 -22.36
C LEU A 620 7.42 12.30 -23.38
N TYR A 621 8.40 12.43 -24.27
CA TYR A 621 8.45 13.41 -25.35
C TYR A 621 7.31 13.24 -26.35
N MET A 622 7.08 12.00 -26.81
CA MET A 622 5.99 11.70 -27.76
C MET A 622 4.61 12.01 -27.17
N ARG A 623 4.47 11.95 -25.85
CA ARG A 623 3.24 12.30 -25.12
C ARG A 623 3.14 13.78 -24.72
N VAL A 624 4.20 14.59 -24.90
CA VAL A 624 4.15 16.03 -24.55
C VAL A 624 3.16 16.74 -25.45
N GLY A 625 2.05 17.17 -24.86
CA GLY A 625 0.99 17.91 -25.56
C GLY A 625 -0.37 17.25 -25.39
N LEU A 626 -0.42 15.92 -25.20
CA LEU A 626 -1.67 15.21 -25.04
C LEU A 626 -2.40 15.66 -23.76
N PRO A 627 -3.69 16.06 -23.82
CA PRO A 627 -4.43 16.44 -22.64
C PRO A 627 -4.59 15.22 -21.73
N ALA A 628 -4.10 15.31 -20.49
CA ALA A 628 -4.19 14.25 -19.50
C ALA A 628 -5.61 14.09 -18.89
N GLY A 629 -6.68 14.47 -19.62
CA GLY A 629 -8.05 14.38 -19.15
C GLY A 629 -9.10 14.79 -20.18
N LYS A 630 -10.30 14.22 -20.05
CA LYS A 630 -11.49 14.46 -20.89
C LYS A 630 -12.07 15.87 -20.68
N LYS A 631 -11.39 16.92 -21.13
CA LYS A 631 -12.03 18.24 -21.30
C LYS A 631 -12.52 18.36 -22.75
N PRO A 632 -13.85 18.37 -23.00
CA PRO A 632 -14.42 18.12 -24.32
C PRO A 632 -14.18 19.21 -25.39
N ASN A 633 -13.65 20.39 -25.03
CA ASN A 633 -13.65 21.56 -25.95
C ASN A 633 -12.26 22.13 -26.29
N ALA A 634 -11.17 21.40 -26.04
CA ALA A 634 -9.84 21.81 -26.50
C ALA A 634 -9.37 20.84 -27.59
N LEU A 635 -9.21 21.34 -28.83
CA LEU A 635 -8.55 20.58 -29.91
C LEU A 635 -7.20 20.07 -29.37
N PRO A 636 -7.00 18.74 -29.25
CA PRO A 636 -5.75 18.20 -28.75
C PRO A 636 -4.64 18.57 -29.74
N PRO A 637 -3.46 19.04 -29.29
CA PRO A 637 -2.33 19.15 -30.18
C PRO A 637 -2.01 17.76 -30.72
N ALA A 638 -1.75 17.68 -32.03
CA ALA A 638 -1.39 16.43 -32.68
C ALA A 638 -0.19 15.77 -31.94
N PRO A 639 -0.18 14.43 -31.81
CA PRO A 639 0.94 13.72 -31.22
C PRO A 639 2.23 14.06 -31.98
N VAL A 640 3.36 14.05 -31.26
CA VAL A 640 4.64 14.34 -31.89
C VAL A 640 4.96 13.22 -32.89
N GLU A 641 5.29 13.56 -34.11
CA GLU A 641 5.72 12.62 -35.16
C GLU A 641 7.24 12.69 -35.31
N CYS A 642 7.90 11.54 -35.21
CA CYS A 642 9.32 11.41 -35.53
C CYS A 642 9.46 10.88 -36.95
N ARG A 643 10.02 11.70 -37.85
CA ARG A 643 10.28 11.31 -39.26
C ARG A 643 11.74 10.94 -39.53
N HIS A 644 12.62 11.12 -38.54
CA HIS A 644 13.98 10.61 -38.60
C HIS A 644 13.96 9.07 -38.57
N GLY A 645 14.81 8.43 -39.38
CA GLY A 645 14.97 6.98 -39.40
C GLY A 645 15.42 6.42 -38.04
N GLU A 646 15.28 5.11 -37.83
CA GLU A 646 15.60 4.44 -36.57
C GLU A 646 17.07 4.60 -36.14
N THR A 647 17.95 4.87 -37.10
CA THR A 647 19.39 5.10 -36.91
C THR A 647 19.71 6.50 -36.39
N TYR A 648 18.76 7.43 -36.40
CA TYR A 648 18.98 8.79 -35.93
C TYR A 648 18.85 8.86 -34.40
N GLU A 649 19.97 9.13 -33.72
CA GLU A 649 19.98 9.31 -32.27
C GLU A 649 19.50 10.70 -31.86
N HIS A 650 18.33 10.77 -31.24
CA HIS A 650 17.83 12.01 -30.63
C HIS A 650 18.33 12.21 -29.19
N ASN A 651 18.63 13.45 -28.84
CA ASN A 651 18.72 13.86 -27.43
C ASN A 651 17.30 14.13 -26.88
N TRP A 652 16.54 13.06 -26.65
CA TRP A 652 15.14 13.13 -26.21
C TRP A 652 14.92 13.97 -24.95
N ARG A 653 15.88 13.97 -24.02
CA ARG A 653 15.82 14.78 -22.80
C ARG A 653 15.85 16.27 -23.10
N GLN A 654 16.78 16.70 -23.94
CA GLN A 654 16.89 18.11 -24.33
C GLN A 654 15.65 18.55 -25.10
N MET A 655 15.20 17.74 -26.08
CA MET A 655 14.00 18.02 -26.86
C MET A 655 12.75 18.11 -25.96
N TYR A 656 12.60 17.22 -24.97
CA TYR A 656 11.54 17.31 -23.96
C TYR A 656 11.58 18.62 -23.20
N LEU A 657 12.75 19.06 -22.76
CA LEU A 657 12.91 20.29 -22.00
C LEU A 657 12.51 21.51 -22.83
N GLU A 658 13.00 21.62 -24.06
CA GLU A 658 12.72 22.73 -24.97
C GLU A 658 11.22 22.81 -25.30
N ARG A 659 10.62 21.69 -25.71
CA ARG A 659 9.19 21.60 -26.00
C ARG A 659 8.32 21.89 -24.78
N TRP A 660 8.70 21.40 -23.60
CA TRP A 660 7.99 21.67 -22.35
C TRP A 660 8.02 23.15 -21.97
N GLN A 661 9.17 23.82 -22.16
CA GLN A 661 9.30 25.27 -21.92
C GLN A 661 8.39 26.07 -22.86
N VAL A 662 8.32 25.70 -24.14
CA VAL A 662 7.40 26.31 -25.11
C VAL A 662 5.95 26.08 -24.73
N MET A 663 5.56 24.83 -24.40
CA MET A 663 4.22 24.50 -23.89
C MET A 663 3.85 25.29 -22.63
N ARG A 664 4.81 25.54 -21.74
CA ARG A 664 4.59 26.34 -20.53
C ARG A 664 4.37 27.81 -20.85
N ARG A 665 5.12 28.37 -21.81
CA ARG A 665 4.93 29.74 -22.31
C ARG A 665 3.55 29.90 -22.96
N LEU A 666 3.15 28.95 -23.79
CA LEU A 666 1.83 28.92 -24.43
C LEU A 666 0.68 28.87 -23.43
N ARG A 667 0.75 27.99 -22.42
CA ARG A 667 -0.25 27.94 -21.34
C ARG A 667 -0.33 29.24 -20.54
N ARG A 668 0.74 30.05 -20.49
CA ARG A 668 0.70 31.39 -19.86
C ARG A 668 0.03 32.40 -20.78
N LEU A 669 0.34 32.39 -22.09
CA LEU A 669 -0.30 33.25 -23.08
C LEU A 669 -1.80 32.99 -23.17
N GLN A 670 -2.23 31.72 -23.26
CA GLN A 670 -3.64 31.34 -23.27
C GLN A 670 -4.38 31.81 -22.02
N ARG A 671 -3.77 31.67 -20.83
CA ARG A 671 -4.37 32.17 -19.58
C ARG A 671 -4.48 33.70 -19.56
N ARG A 672 -3.52 34.42 -20.14
CA ARG A 672 -3.59 35.89 -20.28
C ARG A 672 -4.69 36.31 -21.25
N ALA A 673 -4.82 35.63 -22.39
CA ALA A 673 -5.89 35.89 -23.35
C ALA A 673 -7.29 35.65 -22.76
N LEU A 674 -7.49 34.53 -22.06
CA LEU A 674 -8.74 34.23 -21.36
C LEU A 674 -9.07 35.27 -20.28
N LYS A 675 -8.05 35.71 -19.51
CA LYS A 675 -8.24 36.74 -18.49
C LYS A 675 -8.56 38.12 -19.10
N ALA A 676 -7.92 38.48 -20.22
CA ALA A 676 -8.18 39.73 -20.93
C ALA A 676 -9.60 39.78 -21.53
N GLY A 677 -10.10 38.65 -22.04
CA GLY A 677 -11.49 38.53 -22.50
C GLY A 677 -12.52 38.64 -21.37
N GLN A 678 -12.19 38.20 -20.15
CA GLN A 678 -13.08 38.31 -18.98
C GLN A 678 -13.10 39.71 -18.38
N SER A 679 -12.00 40.45 -18.42
CA SER A 679 -11.94 41.82 -17.86
C SER A 679 -12.70 42.86 -18.69
N ASN A 680 -12.98 42.61 -19.98
CA ASN A 680 -13.74 43.52 -20.83
C ASN A 680 -15.27 43.38 -20.69
N ASN A 681 -15.77 42.36 -20.00
CA ASN A 681 -17.22 42.13 -19.81
C ASN A 681 -17.76 42.73 -18.49
N GLY A 682 -16.98 43.57 -17.82
CA GLY A 682 -17.31 44.10 -16.49
C GLY A 682 -17.90 45.52 -16.46
N GLN A 683 -18.08 46.19 -17.60
CA GLN A 683 -18.50 47.58 -17.62
C GLN A 683 -19.32 47.89 -18.89
N GLU A 684 -20.51 48.46 -18.67
CA GLU A 684 -21.46 49.07 -19.61
C GLU A 684 -22.67 48.23 -20.10
N ASP A 685 -23.78 48.51 -19.41
CA ASP A 685 -25.07 48.99 -19.92
C ASP A 685 -25.94 48.16 -20.86
N ASP A 686 -27.16 47.92 -20.36
CA ASP A 686 -28.36 47.51 -21.08
C ASP A 686 -28.67 48.48 -22.23
N ASN A 687 -28.30 48.11 -23.46
CA ASN A 687 -29.19 48.10 -24.64
C ASN A 687 -28.38 47.95 -25.93
N ASP A 688 -28.88 47.03 -26.77
CA ASP A 688 -28.75 46.93 -28.23
C ASP A 688 -28.02 45.71 -28.82
N ALA A 689 -28.84 44.96 -29.57
CA ALA A 689 -28.62 43.99 -30.64
C ALA A 689 -27.34 43.10 -30.68
N PRO A 690 -27.51 41.76 -30.81
CA PRO A 690 -26.40 40.82 -30.87
C PRO A 690 -25.77 40.81 -32.27
N SER A 691 -24.75 41.63 -32.50
CA SER A 691 -23.91 41.47 -33.69
C SER A 691 -22.93 40.31 -33.48
N SER A 692 -23.13 39.26 -34.28
CA SER A 692 -22.41 37.99 -34.32
C SER A 692 -20.96 38.12 -34.83
N GLY A 693 -20.14 38.90 -34.13
CA GLY A 693 -18.69 38.93 -34.33
C GLY A 693 -17.99 37.93 -33.41
N ARG A 694 -18.05 36.62 -33.71
CA ARG A 694 -17.21 35.63 -33.00
C ARG A 694 -15.74 35.97 -33.26
N ALA A 695 -15.12 36.72 -32.34
CA ALA A 695 -13.69 36.92 -32.32
C ALA A 695 -13.03 35.54 -32.26
N SER A 696 -12.53 35.08 -33.41
CA SER A 696 -11.78 33.83 -33.57
C SER A 696 -10.73 33.78 -32.48
N THR A 697 -11.00 32.96 -31.45
CA THR A 697 -10.13 32.87 -30.29
C THR A 697 -8.85 32.21 -30.78
N PHE A 698 -7.83 33.04 -30.95
CA PHE A 698 -6.52 32.64 -31.41
C PHE A 698 -5.99 31.47 -30.59
N LEU A 699 -5.94 30.27 -31.18
CA LEU A 699 -5.39 29.07 -30.58
C LEU A 699 -4.02 28.81 -31.22
N PRO A 700 -2.91 29.22 -30.58
CA PRO A 700 -1.59 28.98 -31.14
C PRO A 700 -1.31 27.47 -31.22
N LEU A 701 -0.77 27.04 -32.35
CA LEU A 701 -0.47 25.65 -32.67
C LEU A 701 1.04 25.39 -32.57
N ILE A 702 1.45 24.21 -32.16
CA ILE A 702 2.87 23.80 -32.13
C ILE A 702 3.07 22.75 -33.22
N CYS A 703 4.19 22.84 -33.95
CA CYS A 703 4.55 21.82 -34.93
C CYS A 703 4.62 20.41 -34.29
N SER A 704 3.98 19.43 -34.91
CA SER A 704 4.00 18.03 -34.46
C SER A 704 5.33 17.33 -34.78
N LEU A 705 6.16 17.86 -35.69
CA LEU A 705 7.41 17.19 -36.06
C LEU A 705 8.46 17.28 -34.95
N CYS A 706 9.12 16.15 -34.67
CA CYS A 706 10.08 16.07 -33.58
C CYS A 706 11.27 17.03 -33.80
N GLY A 707 11.73 17.68 -32.73
CA GLY A 707 12.82 18.66 -32.79
C GLY A 707 12.42 20.05 -33.29
N CYS A 708 11.12 20.28 -33.54
CA CYS A 708 10.58 21.60 -33.84
C CYS A 708 9.66 22.09 -32.73
N ASP A 709 10.04 23.20 -32.11
CA ASP A 709 9.26 23.87 -31.06
C ASP A 709 8.67 25.20 -31.55
N GLN A 710 8.51 25.36 -32.87
CA GLN A 710 7.89 26.55 -33.44
C GLN A 710 6.41 26.62 -33.09
N VAL A 711 6.00 27.82 -32.68
CA VAL A 711 4.63 28.16 -32.32
C VAL A 711 4.04 29.02 -33.42
N LEU A 712 2.94 28.57 -33.98
CA LEU A 712 2.32 29.14 -35.17
C LEU A 712 0.95 29.71 -34.83
N LYS A 713 0.58 30.72 -35.59
CA LYS A 713 -0.54 31.60 -35.30
C LYS A 713 -1.87 31.05 -35.83
N SER A 714 -1.81 30.30 -36.92
CA SER A 714 -2.97 29.75 -37.60
C SER A 714 -2.69 28.33 -38.10
N ALA A 715 -3.74 27.60 -38.48
CA ALA A 715 -3.61 26.30 -39.12
C ALA A 715 -2.89 26.41 -40.48
N SER A 716 -3.18 27.45 -41.27
CA SER A 716 -2.47 27.69 -42.53
C SER A 716 -0.97 27.92 -42.35
N ASP A 717 -0.57 28.65 -41.29
CA ASP A 717 0.85 28.82 -40.98
C ASP A 717 1.51 27.49 -40.58
N LEU A 718 0.77 26.62 -39.89
CA LEU A 718 1.22 25.26 -39.55
C LEU A 718 1.43 24.41 -40.79
N ASP A 719 0.51 24.42 -41.74
CA ASP A 719 0.64 23.64 -42.98
C ASP A 719 1.84 24.11 -43.81
N VAL A 720 2.00 25.43 -43.98
CA VAL A 720 3.16 26.02 -44.66
C VAL A 720 4.46 25.65 -43.95
N HIS A 721 4.49 25.69 -42.62
CA HIS A 721 5.65 25.30 -41.84
C HIS A 721 5.98 23.81 -41.96
N VAL A 722 4.98 22.93 -41.88
CA VAL A 722 5.17 21.48 -42.05
C VAL A 722 5.68 21.15 -43.46
N ALA A 723 5.21 21.86 -44.48
CA ALA A 723 5.73 21.75 -45.85
C ALA A 723 7.20 22.22 -45.99
N GLN A 724 7.73 23.04 -45.08
CA GLN A 724 9.16 23.38 -45.09
C GLN A 724 10.04 22.22 -44.61
N HIS A 725 9.52 21.36 -43.73
CA HIS A 725 10.26 20.16 -43.30
C HIS A 725 10.44 19.16 -44.42
N THR A 726 9.46 19.01 -45.31
CA THR A 726 9.56 18.07 -46.44
C THR A 726 10.62 18.51 -47.46
N ARG A 727 10.87 19.81 -47.61
CA ARG A 727 11.89 20.36 -48.53
C ARG A 727 13.32 20.01 -48.15
N PHE A 728 13.63 19.86 -46.87
CA PHE A 728 14.98 19.54 -46.39
C PHE A 728 15.01 18.17 -45.73
N THR A 729 14.58 17.15 -46.48
CA THR A 729 14.63 15.75 -46.06
C THR A 729 15.89 15.09 -46.61
N CYS A 730 16.65 14.39 -45.76
CA CYS A 730 17.80 13.61 -46.19
C CYS A 730 17.36 12.55 -47.19
N ALA A 731 17.95 12.59 -48.39
CA ALA A 731 17.65 11.67 -49.47
C ALA A 731 18.18 10.25 -49.21
N GLU A 732 19.06 10.09 -48.21
CA GLU A 732 19.61 8.79 -47.89
C GLU A 732 18.53 7.85 -47.33
N PRO A 733 18.32 6.67 -47.95
CA PRO A 733 17.22 5.77 -47.60
C PRO A 733 17.19 5.37 -46.13
N SER A 734 18.37 5.30 -45.50
CA SER A 734 18.60 4.91 -44.10
C SER A 734 18.29 6.03 -43.10
N CYS A 735 18.22 7.29 -43.53
CA CYS A 735 18.23 8.44 -42.61
C CYS A 735 16.91 9.21 -42.55
N ARG A 736 16.26 9.47 -43.68
CA ARG A 736 14.95 10.17 -43.81
C ARG A 736 14.77 11.45 -42.96
N ALA A 737 15.85 12.01 -42.43
CA ALA A 737 15.82 13.10 -41.46
C ALA A 737 15.32 14.39 -42.12
N SER A 738 14.26 14.99 -41.58
CA SER A 738 13.69 16.26 -42.08
C SER A 738 14.08 17.43 -41.19
N PHE A 739 14.40 18.58 -41.79
CA PHE A 739 14.81 19.79 -41.06
C PHE A 739 14.01 21.02 -41.51
N THR A 740 13.83 21.99 -40.62
CA THR A 740 13.16 23.26 -40.96
C THR A 740 14.03 24.22 -41.78
N GLY A 741 15.32 23.95 -41.93
CA GLY A 741 16.24 24.90 -42.53
C GLY A 741 17.51 24.26 -43.07
N LEU A 742 17.99 24.84 -44.17
CA LEU A 742 19.14 24.37 -44.95
C LEU A 742 20.42 24.21 -44.10
N HIS A 743 20.66 25.09 -43.13
CA HIS A 743 21.85 25.00 -42.28
C HIS A 743 21.87 23.72 -41.43
N LYS A 744 20.73 23.37 -40.79
CA LYS A 744 20.63 22.16 -39.95
C LYS A 744 20.72 20.89 -40.82
N PHE A 745 20.10 20.92 -41.99
CA PHE A 745 20.22 19.88 -43.00
C PHE A 745 21.67 19.68 -43.46
N ASN A 746 22.38 20.75 -43.84
CA ASN A 746 23.79 20.67 -44.27
C ASN A 746 24.73 20.25 -43.14
N ALA A 747 24.44 20.62 -41.88
CA ALA A 747 25.19 20.12 -40.73
C ALA A 747 24.98 18.60 -40.55
N HIS A 748 23.72 18.15 -40.61
CA HIS A 748 23.37 16.74 -40.54
C HIS A 748 24.06 15.90 -41.65
N VAL A 749 23.99 16.35 -42.90
CA VAL A 749 24.64 15.67 -44.04
C VAL A 749 26.17 15.60 -43.82
N ARG A 750 26.79 16.68 -43.33
CA ARG A 750 28.23 16.70 -43.03
C ARG A 750 28.63 15.82 -41.85
N GLU A 751 27.77 15.63 -40.87
CA GLU A 751 28.12 14.88 -39.65
C GLU A 751 27.83 13.39 -39.78
N ARG A 752 26.72 13.01 -40.43
CA ARG A 752 26.22 11.62 -40.45
C ARG A 752 26.43 10.90 -41.78
N HIS A 753 26.55 11.64 -42.88
CA HIS A 753 26.70 11.06 -44.23
C HIS A 753 28.07 11.32 -44.86
N ALA A 754 28.94 12.08 -44.18
CA ALA A 754 30.28 12.34 -44.66
C ALA A 754 31.28 11.18 -44.43
N SER A 755 30.91 10.10 -43.73
CA SER A 755 31.84 9.01 -43.38
C SER A 755 31.88 7.84 -44.35
N GLU A 756 30.86 7.64 -45.20
CA GLU A 756 30.83 6.51 -46.15
C GLU A 756 31.27 6.88 -47.57
N SER A 757 31.36 8.17 -47.89
CA SER A 757 32.11 8.62 -49.07
C SER A 757 33.56 8.84 -48.66
N ALA A 758 34.48 8.02 -49.20
CA ALA A 758 35.93 8.16 -49.12
C ALA A 758 36.44 9.49 -49.71
N ALA A 759 36.11 10.61 -49.06
CA ALA A 759 36.43 11.95 -49.49
C ALA A 759 37.30 12.65 -48.44
N GLY A 760 38.62 12.52 -48.65
CA GLY A 760 39.53 13.63 -48.37
C GLY A 760 40.24 13.63 -47.02
N ARG A 761 40.76 12.49 -46.54
CA ARG A 761 41.96 12.60 -45.70
C ARG A 761 43.12 13.03 -46.61
N LEU A 762 43.64 14.22 -46.39
CA LEU A 762 44.78 14.74 -47.13
C LEU A 762 46.05 14.10 -46.55
N GLU A 763 46.64 13.18 -47.31
CA GLU A 763 47.86 12.49 -46.92
C GLU A 763 49.08 13.39 -47.14
N CYS A 764 50.06 13.27 -46.25
CA CYS A 764 51.35 13.90 -46.44
C CYS A 764 52.14 13.09 -47.48
N GLY A 765 51.95 13.36 -48.77
CA GLY A 765 52.63 12.69 -49.89
C GLY A 765 54.16 12.87 -49.99
N VAL A 766 54.88 12.86 -48.87
CA VAL A 766 56.34 12.72 -48.79
C VAL A 766 56.64 11.25 -48.46
N ASP A 767 57.54 10.63 -49.23
CA ASP A 767 57.91 9.23 -49.04
C ASP A 767 58.32 8.94 -47.60
N GLY A 768 57.67 7.94 -46.99
CA GLY A 768 57.85 7.55 -45.60
C GLY A 768 56.87 8.17 -44.60
N CYS A 769 56.05 9.17 -44.98
CA CYS A 769 55.09 9.80 -44.06
C CYS A 769 53.63 9.41 -44.34
N ARG A 770 53.10 8.42 -43.63
CA ARG A 770 51.68 7.95 -43.76
C ARG A 770 50.65 8.76 -42.96
N LYS A 771 51.00 9.98 -42.53
CA LYS A 771 50.08 10.81 -41.73
C LYS A 771 49.03 11.47 -42.62
N SER A 772 47.76 11.32 -42.25
CA SER A 772 46.61 11.83 -42.99
C SER A 772 45.77 12.77 -42.12
N TYR A 773 45.30 13.88 -42.71
CA TYR A 773 44.63 14.95 -41.99
C TYR A 773 43.26 15.27 -42.60
N THR A 774 42.30 15.59 -41.75
CA THR A 774 40.93 15.98 -42.14
C THR A 774 40.80 17.43 -42.61
N SER A 775 41.90 18.20 -42.63
CA SER A 775 41.92 19.61 -43.03
C SER A 775 43.26 20.01 -43.63
N ALA A 776 43.24 20.79 -44.71
CA ALA A 776 44.42 21.33 -45.37
C ALA A 776 45.30 22.17 -44.41
N LYS A 777 44.68 22.88 -43.45
CA LYS A 777 45.40 23.68 -42.46
C LYS A 777 46.26 22.81 -41.54
N ARG A 778 45.74 21.66 -41.10
CA ARG A 778 46.49 20.70 -40.27
C ARG A 778 47.58 19.98 -41.06
N LEU A 779 47.32 19.64 -42.33
CA LEU A 779 48.35 19.09 -43.22
C LEU A 779 49.49 20.09 -43.44
N ALA A 780 49.18 21.38 -43.64
CA ALA A 780 50.19 22.42 -43.79
C ALA A 780 51.04 22.59 -42.53
N THR A 781 50.42 22.63 -41.34
CA THR A 781 51.15 22.70 -40.06
C THR A 781 52.03 21.48 -39.84
N HIS A 782 51.55 20.28 -40.21
CA HIS A 782 52.36 19.07 -40.15
C HIS A 782 53.55 19.14 -41.10
N ARG A 783 53.35 19.55 -42.36
CA ARG A 783 54.42 19.67 -43.34
C ARG A 783 55.48 20.66 -42.89
N GLN A 784 55.07 21.77 -42.27
CA GLN A 784 55.96 22.76 -41.69
C GLN A 784 56.74 22.22 -40.48
N LYS A 785 56.08 21.53 -39.54
CA LYS A 785 56.74 20.98 -38.34
C LYS A 785 57.67 19.81 -38.65
N ALA A 786 57.34 18.99 -39.63
CA ALA A 786 58.12 17.80 -40.00
C ALA A 786 59.21 18.09 -41.04
N GLY A 787 59.36 19.34 -41.50
CA GLY A 787 60.34 19.71 -42.53
C GLY A 787 60.00 19.19 -43.94
N HIS A 788 58.74 18.82 -44.20
CA HIS A 788 58.25 18.28 -45.46
C HIS A 788 57.91 19.40 -46.46
N HIS A 789 58.88 20.26 -46.78
CA HIS A 789 58.74 21.30 -47.81
C HIS A 789 59.19 20.75 -49.17
N SER A 790 58.25 20.49 -50.07
CA SER A 790 58.55 20.19 -51.47
C SER A 790 59.08 21.45 -52.16
N ARG A 791 60.37 21.49 -52.46
CA ARG A 791 60.96 22.49 -53.38
C ARG A 791 60.40 22.18 -54.78
N PRO A 792 59.66 23.09 -55.44
CA PRO A 792 59.13 22.80 -56.78
C PRO A 792 60.31 22.61 -57.75
N LYS A 793 60.41 21.43 -58.38
CA LYS A 793 61.26 21.25 -59.56
C LYS A 793 60.57 21.93 -60.74
N PRO A 794 61.25 22.82 -61.49
CA PRO A 794 60.69 23.42 -62.70
C PRO A 794 60.58 22.35 -63.80
N SER A 795 59.43 22.33 -64.47
CA SER A 795 59.25 21.78 -65.82
C SER A 795 59.26 22.93 -66.81
#